data_AF-A0A8R1TRE1-F1
#
_entry.id   AF-A0A8R1TRE1-F1
#
_cell.length_a   1.000
_cell.length_b   1.000
_cell.length_c   1.000
_cell.angle_alpha   90.00
_cell.angle_beta   90.00
_cell.angle_gamma   90.00
#
_symmetry.space_group_name_H-M   'P 1'
#
loop_
_entity.id
_entity.type
_entity.pdbx_description
1 polymer ?
#
loop_
_entity_poly.entity_id
_entity_poly.type
_entity_poly.pdbx_seq_one_letter_code
_entity_poly.pdbx_strand_id
1 'polypeptide(L)'
;MEYLLDSYVFRYLPFTICQNTKKDIVSVVMKVVTIADWLCKTRHLQPSIENHPTLVISEFVYLMLFFLSFFCALRSGSRYVYTWIGIYLLAFFTESIKFIDESINVVFYSQTILTLMGMRIPLHLLCGIYHTLFYTSYIIVKRIHLQWWGEAAANGVLVLLLSLPLQVMGTKLLWWQWYDGDPRLVSTFYSVPLVVLAWYAMLGTSFNVSLYLFRKGFLRERYDWKRFIAEFLCVVGAALLALCFATLQYAIFFHIPHDIFRIHSAFSLAVLLIIYAAIALKALLSSKMEYDLYNTVKKDQLVEVRLNKKHIYVLAELSGIVAIHFLLHMLLAVFGTPENIVSEGIYQAIGPCDEVEQIFSPFGLILYRKKYFCVEQQQQKLFDFHCIPGGQLPAIVGSELLEYYAICGTSFEERTEYVAFIWIYCVTVLFIISYVTLSCLIKISKPTACSYTKIMQHNDHKYKFTSSKDLSSCEEKFKNDGILQSALGDIQLRYRSNVLSDSMLTAITRTQLCSRNGAALFGKYRARLLNASQVPVLNNISWMIGKEIVIIDRLLESDYEVSLPTDEEKEDISPKFKDQIQDDEERSSLNNSELSTSPLKYEFLTLSKLQAKNAPKVLIDEYYYSFAMKHFLFSSLKASEARSLAGTFITDGIPFDTETIPDPVIWILCDTSDYLHTCLLGLWKTNSGIATYHIRTLPQNHTGIFKFLEDYMKRFHNSYKASPETTYCMYDVIPKTVTTDQDNQNRISGFVEFHVSWTISNMNRCFDGILSKPLPSASVVAKISPGWLDERLPHLGLAAELELVLVLGRALRTGKMTWPKVDFDQMQEDEKLMKSALQSLFNQTSTFSRNKNLEENVALDVPNDFTEELWLILHYCHSNQSLTKALKYVFDALKTGYKNTLVLSNNRCTMARLLRDACTNDLLLPRLEGLTPVQIYLEMGLERLRRACMDEFLNREYFGSVAEINAVFDFCPRKEPQDQADAIFLFYNSLLVVNTCKQYLRLDRHHINIIARQVLGQYRKLNISPTTDDITEKMIEEMIFTLNSKLSFTDIFKPVHENRFPKIWKSEITVETTNKQGWIARCMILCSRTAWLSFIKNPEDKDTPSDKQSPNMENCVIESDNSKDSLSEKIICSSDEEKLKLNTALRHYEITIISGSFITPLAK
;
A
#
# COMPACT_ATOMS: atom_id res chain seq x y z
N MET A 1 -34.61 12.98 -30.78
CA MET A 1 -34.25 11.59 -30.40
C MET A 1 -35.48 10.72 -30.12
N GLU A 2 -36.48 11.22 -29.39
CA GLU A 2 -37.77 10.51 -29.20
C GLU A 2 -38.36 9.99 -30.51
N TYR A 3 -38.45 10.85 -31.53
CA TYR A 3 -38.92 10.46 -32.87
C TYR A 3 -38.13 9.30 -33.50
N LEU A 4 -36.80 9.28 -33.37
CA LEU A 4 -35.96 8.23 -33.95
C LEU A 4 -36.16 6.89 -33.22
N LEU A 5 -36.21 6.92 -31.89
CA LEU A 5 -36.51 5.72 -31.09
C LEU A 5 -37.91 5.19 -31.39
N ASP A 6 -38.90 6.08 -31.58
CA ASP A 6 -40.25 5.68 -31.98
C ASP A 6 -40.27 5.01 -33.35
N SER A 7 -39.61 5.60 -34.34
CA SER A 7 -39.64 5.11 -35.71
C SER A 7 -38.86 3.81 -35.90
N TYR A 8 -37.70 3.66 -35.23
CA TYR A 8 -36.74 2.60 -35.52
C TYR A 8 -36.58 1.54 -34.42
N VAL A 9 -37.01 1.81 -33.19
CA VAL A 9 -36.83 0.89 -32.06
C VAL A 9 -38.17 0.46 -31.49
N PHE A 10 -38.95 1.40 -30.96
CA PHE A 10 -40.21 1.09 -30.26
C PHE A 10 -41.26 0.48 -31.19
N ARG A 11 -41.25 0.81 -32.49
CA ARG A 11 -42.16 0.22 -33.49
C ARG A 11 -41.95 -1.28 -33.73
N TYR A 12 -40.75 -1.82 -33.44
CA TYR A 12 -40.39 -3.21 -33.74
C TYR A 12 -40.42 -4.13 -32.51
N LEU A 13 -40.78 -3.61 -31.33
CA LEU A 13 -40.85 -4.41 -30.11
C LEU A 13 -42.20 -5.14 -30.02
N PRO A 14 -42.22 -6.45 -29.67
CA PRO A 14 -43.45 -7.26 -29.64
C PRO A 14 -44.36 -6.99 -28.42
N PHE A 15 -44.13 -5.91 -27.68
CA PHE A 15 -44.87 -5.55 -26.47
C PHE A 15 -45.00 -4.02 -26.33
N THR A 16 -46.05 -3.55 -25.68
CA THR A 16 -46.28 -2.13 -25.39
C THR A 16 -45.45 -1.69 -24.19
N ILE A 17 -44.58 -0.69 -24.38
CA ILE A 17 -43.78 -0.10 -23.30
C ILE A 17 -44.59 1.00 -22.61
N CYS A 18 -44.62 1.00 -21.27
CA CYS A 18 -45.24 2.07 -20.49
C CYS A 18 -44.59 3.43 -20.78
N GLN A 19 -45.37 4.51 -20.79
CA GLN A 19 -44.90 5.85 -21.17
C GLN A 19 -43.77 6.38 -20.26
N ASN A 20 -43.72 5.95 -19.00
CA ASN A 20 -42.62 6.27 -18.09
C ASN A 20 -41.33 5.55 -18.50
N THR A 21 -41.39 4.24 -18.76
CA THR A 21 -40.25 3.44 -19.23
C THR A 21 -39.72 3.94 -20.57
N LYS A 22 -40.62 4.41 -21.47
CA LYS A 22 -40.23 5.04 -22.73
C LYS A 22 -39.38 6.30 -22.51
N LYS A 23 -39.80 7.17 -21.58
CA LYS A 23 -39.02 8.37 -21.19
C LYS A 23 -37.66 8.00 -20.58
N ASP A 24 -37.60 6.96 -19.76
CA ASP A 24 -36.34 6.48 -19.18
C ASP A 24 -35.38 5.97 -20.26
N ILE A 25 -35.87 5.18 -21.22
CA ILE A 25 -35.05 4.70 -22.34
C ILE A 25 -34.56 5.87 -23.19
N VAL A 26 -35.43 6.84 -23.50
CA VAL A 26 -35.04 8.06 -24.24
C VAL A 26 -33.97 8.82 -23.47
N SER A 27 -34.10 8.99 -22.16
CA SER A 27 -33.11 9.68 -21.31
C SER A 27 -31.75 8.96 -21.31
N VAL A 28 -31.74 7.63 -21.17
CA VAL A 28 -30.50 6.83 -21.26
C VAL A 28 -29.87 6.95 -22.63
N VAL A 29 -30.66 6.84 -23.71
CA VAL A 29 -30.15 6.98 -25.08
C VAL A 29 -29.62 8.40 -25.31
N MET A 30 -30.28 9.45 -24.80
CA MET A 30 -29.76 10.82 -24.85
C MET A 30 -28.44 10.96 -24.09
N LYS A 31 -28.28 10.32 -22.93
CA LYS A 31 -26.99 10.28 -22.21
C LYS A 31 -25.91 9.55 -23.01
N VAL A 32 -26.23 8.42 -23.63
CA VAL A 32 -25.28 7.68 -24.48
C VAL A 32 -24.91 8.50 -25.72
N VAL A 33 -25.88 9.17 -26.37
CA VAL A 33 -25.65 10.02 -27.53
C VAL A 33 -24.83 11.26 -27.15
N THR A 34 -25.09 11.90 -26.02
CA THR A 34 -24.29 13.04 -25.54
C THR A 34 -22.87 12.62 -25.17
N ILE A 35 -22.68 11.45 -24.54
CA ILE A 35 -21.34 10.88 -24.30
C ILE A 35 -20.66 10.55 -25.64
N ALA A 36 -21.37 9.99 -26.62
CA ALA A 36 -20.82 9.66 -27.93
C ALA A 36 -20.45 10.91 -28.74
N ASP A 37 -21.29 11.94 -28.73
CA ASP A 37 -21.07 13.23 -29.39
C ASP A 37 -19.90 13.99 -28.74
N TRP A 38 -19.80 13.91 -27.40
CA TRP A 38 -18.62 14.40 -26.69
C TRP A 38 -17.38 13.55 -27.01
N LEU A 39 -17.48 12.23 -27.10
CA LEU A 39 -16.32 11.38 -27.31
C LEU A 39 -15.73 11.52 -28.71
N CYS A 40 -16.58 11.60 -29.74
CA CYS A 40 -16.17 11.64 -31.14
C CYS A 40 -17.14 12.47 -31.98
N LYS A 41 -16.62 13.52 -32.59
CA LYS A 41 -17.34 14.34 -33.57
C LYS A 41 -16.72 14.15 -34.94
N THR A 42 -17.59 13.91 -35.91
CA THR A 42 -17.21 13.70 -37.31
C THR A 42 -17.55 14.93 -38.13
N ARG A 43 -16.62 15.42 -38.96
CA ARG A 43 -16.88 16.52 -39.89
C ARG A 43 -16.92 16.00 -41.33
N HIS A 44 -17.75 16.63 -42.16
CA HIS A 44 -17.72 16.34 -43.60
C HIS A 44 -16.35 16.67 -44.19
N LEU A 45 -15.87 15.76 -45.06
CA LEU A 45 -14.55 15.86 -45.67
C LEU A 45 -14.43 17.05 -46.62
N GLN A 46 -15.47 17.32 -47.41
CA GLN A 46 -15.44 18.33 -48.49
C GLN A 46 -15.09 19.74 -47.96
N PRO A 47 -15.78 20.31 -46.95
CA PRO A 47 -15.39 21.62 -46.40
C PRO A 47 -13.98 21.64 -45.80
N SER A 48 -13.53 20.51 -45.25
CA SER A 48 -12.21 20.40 -44.62
C SER A 48 -11.09 20.43 -45.67
N ILE A 49 -11.32 19.85 -46.85
CA ILE A 49 -10.39 19.91 -47.99
C ILE A 49 -10.30 21.32 -48.56
N GLU A 50 -11.43 22.01 -48.67
CA GLU A 50 -11.50 23.37 -49.22
C GLU A 50 -10.80 24.39 -48.30
N ASN A 51 -11.03 24.28 -46.99
CA ASN A 51 -10.52 25.26 -46.02
C ASN A 51 -9.11 24.95 -45.48
N HIS A 52 -8.77 23.67 -45.30
CA HIS A 52 -7.52 23.25 -44.65
C HIS A 52 -6.89 21.99 -45.27
N PRO A 53 -6.49 22.04 -46.56
CA PRO A 53 -5.99 20.86 -47.28
C PRO A 53 -4.73 20.26 -46.66
N THR A 54 -3.86 21.09 -46.06
CA THR A 54 -2.60 20.61 -45.46
C THR A 54 -2.84 19.74 -44.23
N LEU A 55 -3.84 20.07 -43.42
CA LEU A 55 -4.25 19.29 -42.25
C LEU A 55 -4.83 17.94 -42.68
N VAL A 56 -5.69 17.93 -43.71
CA VAL A 56 -6.26 16.69 -44.25
C VAL A 56 -5.16 15.75 -44.77
N ILE A 57 -4.20 16.26 -45.55
CA ILE A 57 -3.04 15.46 -46.01
C ILE A 57 -2.26 14.91 -44.81
N SER A 58 -2.03 15.74 -43.79
CA SER A 58 -1.32 15.33 -42.59
C SER A 58 -2.08 14.24 -41.82
N GLU A 59 -3.39 14.33 -41.68
CA GLU A 59 -4.24 13.32 -41.05
C GLU A 59 -4.07 11.95 -41.74
N PHE A 60 -4.20 11.92 -43.07
CA PHE A 60 -4.05 10.68 -43.83
C PHE A 60 -2.64 10.09 -43.69
N VAL A 61 -1.59 10.92 -43.78
CA VAL A 61 -0.20 10.46 -43.64
C VAL A 61 0.05 9.92 -42.23
N TYR A 62 -0.38 10.62 -41.18
CA TYR A 62 -0.15 10.16 -39.80
C TYR A 62 -0.95 8.91 -39.44
N LEU A 63 -2.16 8.74 -39.97
CA LEU A 63 -2.90 7.48 -39.84
C LEU A 63 -2.20 6.34 -40.58
N MET A 64 -1.64 6.59 -41.77
CA MET A 64 -0.84 5.60 -42.49
C MET A 64 0.41 5.22 -41.68
N LEU A 65 1.14 6.19 -41.14
CA LEU A 65 2.32 5.97 -40.29
C LEU A 65 1.96 5.23 -39.00
N PHE A 66 0.79 5.49 -38.42
CA PHE A 66 0.27 4.75 -37.27
C PHE A 66 0.12 3.26 -37.58
N PHE A 67 -0.54 2.90 -38.69
CA PHE A 67 -0.67 1.50 -39.11
C PHE A 67 0.69 0.87 -39.46
N LEU A 68 1.58 1.59 -40.15
CA LEU A 68 2.94 1.12 -40.44
C LEU A 68 3.73 0.83 -39.16
N SER A 69 3.64 1.72 -38.17
CA SER A 69 4.28 1.53 -36.86
C SER A 69 3.71 0.33 -36.10
N PHE A 70 2.40 0.07 -36.22
CA PHE A 70 1.72 -1.09 -35.64
C PHE A 70 2.18 -2.40 -36.28
N PHE A 71 2.22 -2.47 -37.61
CA PHE A 71 2.75 -3.64 -38.32
C PHE A 71 4.23 -3.87 -37.99
N CYS A 72 5.02 -2.80 -37.87
CA CYS A 72 6.40 -2.88 -37.41
C CYS A 72 6.50 -3.44 -35.97
N ALA A 73 5.56 -3.09 -35.08
CA ALA A 73 5.46 -3.63 -33.72
C ALA A 73 5.18 -5.13 -33.72
N LEU A 74 4.18 -5.57 -34.49
CA LEU A 74 3.82 -6.97 -34.64
C LEU A 74 5.02 -7.80 -35.14
N ARG A 75 5.78 -7.28 -36.11
CA ARG A 75 6.98 -7.95 -36.65
C ARG A 75 8.15 -7.95 -35.67
N SER A 76 8.34 -6.88 -34.92
CA SER A 76 9.43 -6.72 -33.95
C SER A 76 9.30 -7.65 -32.75
N GLY A 77 8.08 -8.03 -32.39
CA GLY A 77 7.75 -9.00 -31.34
C GLY A 77 6.79 -8.42 -30.30
N SER A 78 6.15 -9.30 -29.52
CA SER A 78 5.04 -8.95 -28.62
C SER A 78 5.36 -7.81 -27.65
N ARG A 79 6.59 -7.74 -27.12
CA ARG A 79 6.99 -6.67 -26.19
C ARG A 79 6.94 -5.27 -26.82
N TYR A 80 7.21 -5.15 -28.13
CA TYR A 80 7.11 -3.90 -28.86
C TYR A 80 5.65 -3.52 -29.11
N VAL A 81 4.74 -4.49 -29.26
CA VAL A 81 3.30 -4.24 -29.33
C VAL A 81 2.79 -3.63 -28.03
N TYR A 82 3.22 -4.13 -26.87
CA TYR A 82 2.89 -3.49 -25.59
C TYR A 82 3.49 -2.08 -25.49
N THR A 83 4.74 -1.86 -25.91
CA THR A 83 5.29 -0.49 -25.95
C THR A 83 4.47 0.42 -26.86
N TRP A 84 4.00 -0.07 -28.00
CA TRP A 84 3.14 0.67 -28.93
C TRP A 84 1.82 1.07 -28.27
N ILE A 85 1.15 0.13 -27.58
CA ILE A 85 -0.04 0.43 -26.74
C ILE A 85 0.31 1.47 -25.66
N GLY A 86 1.51 1.41 -25.12
CA GLY A 86 2.01 2.39 -24.14
C GLY A 86 2.17 3.79 -24.64
N ILE A 87 2.60 3.95 -25.89
CA ILE A 87 2.69 5.25 -26.54
C ILE A 87 1.29 5.80 -26.82
N TYR A 88 0.33 4.95 -27.19
CA TYR A 88 -1.07 5.36 -27.30
C TYR A 88 -1.61 5.87 -25.95
N LEU A 89 -1.37 5.14 -24.86
CA LEU A 89 -1.78 5.55 -23.51
C LEU A 89 -1.05 6.83 -23.05
N LEU A 90 0.25 6.96 -23.35
CA LEU A 90 1.02 8.18 -23.08
C LEU A 90 0.41 9.39 -23.79
N ALA A 91 0.06 9.24 -25.07
CA ALA A 91 -0.60 10.28 -25.86
C ALA A 91 -1.95 10.66 -25.24
N PHE A 92 -2.78 9.66 -24.95
CA PHE A 92 -4.09 9.85 -24.34
C PHE A 92 -3.98 10.62 -23.01
N PHE A 93 -3.13 10.15 -22.08
CA PHE A 93 -3.01 10.80 -20.78
C PHE A 93 -2.40 12.21 -20.89
N THR A 94 -1.40 12.42 -21.75
CA THR A 94 -0.81 13.75 -21.95
C THR A 94 -1.85 14.75 -22.43
N GLU A 95 -2.63 14.38 -23.44
CA GLU A 95 -3.67 15.24 -24.00
C GLU A 95 -4.89 15.41 -23.08
N SER A 96 -5.14 14.45 -22.18
CA SER A 96 -6.24 14.53 -21.21
C SER A 96 -5.95 15.44 -20.01
N ILE A 97 -4.69 15.80 -19.72
CA ILE A 97 -4.34 16.66 -18.57
C ILE A 97 -5.09 18.00 -18.61
N LYS A 98 -5.31 18.58 -19.79
CA LYS A 98 -6.01 19.87 -19.95
C LYS A 98 -7.48 19.86 -19.50
N PHE A 99 -8.11 18.69 -19.37
CA PHE A 99 -9.46 18.56 -18.82
C PHE A 99 -9.48 18.40 -17.30
N ILE A 100 -8.33 18.11 -16.68
CA ILE A 100 -8.17 18.03 -15.23
C ILE A 100 -7.94 19.44 -14.67
N ASP A 101 -7.14 20.23 -15.36
CA ASP A 101 -6.82 21.61 -14.97
C ASP A 101 -6.79 22.52 -16.21
N GLU A 102 -7.73 23.45 -16.27
CA GLU A 102 -7.83 24.46 -17.34
C GLU A 102 -6.59 25.37 -17.39
N SER A 103 -5.85 25.49 -16.29
CA SER A 103 -4.59 26.25 -16.21
C SER A 103 -3.47 25.65 -17.10
N ILE A 104 -3.59 24.36 -17.44
CA ILE A 104 -2.66 23.63 -18.32
C ILE A 104 -3.11 23.68 -19.79
N ASN A 105 -4.30 24.22 -20.07
CA ASN A 105 -4.76 24.39 -21.45
C ASN A 105 -3.96 25.51 -22.16
N VAL A 106 -2.93 25.10 -22.90
CA VAL A 106 -1.97 25.98 -23.58
C VAL A 106 -2.01 25.88 -25.11
N VAL A 107 -2.73 24.88 -25.64
CA VAL A 107 -2.76 24.55 -27.08
C VAL A 107 -4.19 24.26 -27.53
N PHE A 108 -4.58 24.89 -28.63
CA PHE A 108 -5.88 24.75 -29.27
C PHE A 108 -5.70 24.14 -30.66
N TYR A 109 -6.44 23.09 -30.97
CA TYR A 109 -6.28 22.35 -32.23
C TYR A 109 -7.38 22.73 -33.24
N SER A 110 -6.99 22.78 -34.52
CA SER A 110 -7.94 22.91 -35.63
C SER A 110 -8.84 21.69 -35.71
N GLN A 111 -10.09 21.87 -36.15
CA GLN A 111 -11.01 20.76 -36.36
C GLN A 111 -10.57 19.86 -37.51
N THR A 112 -10.56 18.56 -37.24
CA THR A 112 -10.20 17.49 -38.17
C THR A 112 -11.42 16.66 -38.59
N ILE A 113 -11.23 15.69 -39.50
CA ILE A 113 -12.31 14.79 -39.94
C ILE A 113 -12.92 14.05 -38.73
N LEU A 114 -12.04 13.60 -37.83
CA LEU A 114 -12.38 12.97 -36.55
C LEU A 114 -11.72 13.76 -35.41
N THR A 115 -12.53 14.44 -34.60
CA THR A 115 -12.08 15.09 -33.37
C THR A 115 -12.72 14.41 -32.15
N LEU A 116 -11.92 14.22 -31.11
CA LEU A 116 -12.28 13.53 -29.88
C LEU A 116 -12.41 14.51 -28.71
N MET A 117 -13.10 14.09 -27.66
CA MET A 117 -13.23 14.79 -26.37
C MET A 117 -13.74 16.24 -26.50
N GLY A 118 -14.95 16.40 -27.04
CA GLY A 118 -15.66 17.67 -27.14
C GLY A 118 -15.02 18.61 -28.15
N MET A 119 -14.55 18.08 -29.29
CA MET A 119 -13.88 18.84 -30.36
C MET A 119 -12.51 19.42 -29.96
N ARG A 120 -11.83 18.84 -28.96
CA ARG A 120 -10.56 19.39 -28.43
C ARG A 120 -9.31 18.59 -28.80
N ILE A 121 -9.41 17.34 -29.24
CA ILE A 121 -8.24 16.49 -29.55
C ILE A 121 -8.41 15.81 -30.92
N PRO A 122 -7.60 16.15 -31.93
CA PRO A 122 -7.61 15.45 -33.21
C PRO A 122 -7.22 13.97 -33.11
N LEU A 123 -7.86 13.09 -33.89
CA LEU A 123 -7.53 11.67 -33.88
C LEU A 123 -6.08 11.40 -34.32
N HIS A 124 -5.58 12.08 -35.34
CA HIS A 124 -4.22 11.87 -35.89
C HIS A 124 -3.11 12.20 -34.89
N LEU A 125 -3.41 13.03 -33.87
CA LEU A 125 -2.49 13.33 -32.78
C LEU A 125 -2.27 12.08 -31.91
N LEU A 126 -3.35 11.49 -31.40
CA LEU A 126 -3.31 10.26 -30.61
C LEU A 126 -2.87 9.04 -31.44
N CYS A 127 -3.48 8.88 -32.62
CA CYS A 127 -3.28 7.77 -33.54
C CYS A 127 -2.38 8.16 -34.72
N GLY A 128 -1.15 8.61 -34.42
CA GLY A 128 -0.22 8.99 -35.50
C GLY A 128 1.01 9.71 -34.99
N ILE A 129 0.88 11.00 -34.68
CA ILE A 129 2.00 11.87 -34.30
C ILE A 129 2.82 11.26 -33.17
N TYR A 130 2.19 10.89 -32.05
CA TYR A 130 2.90 10.31 -30.92
C TYR A 130 3.62 8.99 -31.27
N HIS A 131 3.07 8.18 -32.17
CA HIS A 131 3.69 6.93 -32.60
C HIS A 131 4.88 7.19 -33.51
N THR A 132 4.74 8.11 -34.47
CA THR A 132 5.84 8.54 -35.35
C THR A 132 7.00 9.10 -34.54
N LEU A 133 6.73 9.90 -33.49
CA LEU A 133 7.77 10.52 -32.68
C LEU A 133 8.33 9.57 -31.61
N PHE A 134 7.51 9.09 -30.68
CA PHE A 134 7.96 8.39 -29.47
C PHE A 134 8.23 6.90 -29.69
N TYR A 135 7.40 6.21 -30.47
CA TYR A 135 7.60 4.79 -30.70
C TYR A 135 8.79 4.54 -31.64
N THR A 136 8.91 5.33 -32.71
CA THR A 136 10.03 5.25 -33.66
C THR A 136 11.36 5.57 -32.99
N SER A 137 11.43 6.65 -32.21
CA SER A 137 12.63 7.02 -31.46
C SER A 137 13.04 5.94 -30.46
N TYR A 138 12.07 5.39 -29.72
CA TYR A 138 12.31 4.33 -28.75
C TYR A 138 12.98 3.12 -29.40
N ILE A 139 12.49 2.63 -30.54
CA ILE A 139 13.07 1.45 -31.18
C ILE A 139 14.44 1.75 -31.78
N ILE A 140 14.61 2.90 -32.41
CA ILE A 140 15.92 3.31 -32.97
C ILE A 140 16.97 3.30 -31.85
N VAL A 141 16.69 3.97 -30.73
CA VAL A 141 17.62 4.06 -29.60
C VAL A 141 17.84 2.71 -28.95
N LYS A 142 16.79 1.88 -28.82
CA LYS A 142 16.91 0.54 -28.25
C LYS A 142 17.86 -0.37 -29.04
N ARG A 143 18.00 -0.14 -30.34
CA ARG A 143 18.93 -0.87 -31.22
C ARG A 143 20.38 -0.37 -31.17
N ILE A 144 20.64 0.78 -30.53
CA ILE A 144 22.01 1.28 -30.29
C ILE A 144 22.68 0.50 -29.15
N HIS A 145 21.91 -0.25 -28.34
CA HIS A 145 22.40 -1.04 -27.21
C HIS A 145 23.19 -0.21 -26.18
N LEU A 146 22.69 0.99 -25.86
CA LEU A 146 23.22 1.82 -24.79
C LEU A 146 22.82 1.26 -23.42
N GLN A 147 23.49 1.70 -22.37
CA GLN A 147 22.98 1.49 -21.00
C GLN A 147 21.65 2.23 -20.82
N TRP A 148 20.76 1.74 -19.97
CA TRP A 148 19.37 2.22 -19.84
C TRP A 148 19.24 3.74 -19.63
N TRP A 149 20.15 4.35 -18.86
CA TRP A 149 20.16 5.79 -18.60
C TRP A 149 20.58 6.59 -19.85
N GLY A 150 21.51 6.04 -20.64
CA GLY A 150 21.87 6.58 -21.95
C GLY A 150 20.78 6.37 -23.00
N GLU A 151 20.11 5.21 -22.99
CA GLU A 151 18.95 4.94 -23.84
C GLU A 151 17.82 5.95 -23.56
N ALA A 152 17.55 6.26 -22.29
CA ALA A 152 16.53 7.23 -21.93
C ALA A 152 16.87 8.64 -22.45
N ALA A 153 18.06 9.16 -22.15
CA ALA A 153 18.48 10.48 -22.60
C ALA A 153 18.52 10.60 -24.13
N ALA A 154 19.07 9.59 -24.82
CA ALA A 154 19.09 9.54 -26.28
C ALA A 154 17.68 9.50 -26.88
N ASN A 155 16.73 8.82 -26.23
CA ASN A 155 15.33 8.80 -26.66
C ASN A 155 14.70 10.20 -26.64
N GLY A 156 14.86 10.95 -25.55
CA GLY A 156 14.32 12.31 -25.46
C GLY A 156 14.94 13.27 -26.47
N VAL A 157 16.25 13.20 -26.68
CA VAL A 157 16.93 14.00 -27.72
C VAL A 157 16.38 13.64 -29.11
N LEU A 158 16.21 12.36 -29.41
CA LEU A 158 15.69 11.93 -30.71
C LEU A 158 14.21 12.34 -30.90
N VAL A 159 13.38 12.27 -29.85
CA VAL A 159 11.99 12.77 -29.89
C VAL A 159 11.97 14.25 -30.25
N LEU A 160 12.79 15.09 -29.58
CA LEU A 160 12.91 16.51 -29.89
C LEU A 160 13.36 16.73 -31.34
N LEU A 161 14.33 15.94 -31.79
CA LEU A 161 14.84 16.07 -33.15
C LEU A 161 13.76 15.76 -34.19
N LEU A 162 12.94 14.74 -33.97
CA LEU A 162 11.84 14.36 -34.84
C LEU A 162 10.67 15.35 -34.76
N SER A 163 10.43 15.97 -33.61
CA SER A 163 9.28 16.86 -33.39
C SER A 163 9.47 18.27 -33.93
N LEU A 164 10.71 18.77 -34.06
CA LEU A 164 10.94 20.18 -34.40
C LEU A 164 10.31 20.59 -35.75
N PRO A 165 10.52 19.86 -36.87
CA PRO A 165 9.91 20.24 -38.15
C PRO A 165 8.37 20.22 -38.10
N LEU A 166 7.80 19.33 -37.29
CA LEU A 166 6.35 19.22 -37.07
C LEU A 166 5.82 20.44 -36.35
N GLN A 167 6.49 20.87 -35.29
CA GLN A 167 6.05 22.02 -34.50
C GLN A 167 6.12 23.32 -35.31
N VAL A 168 7.18 23.51 -36.10
CA VAL A 168 7.35 24.69 -36.96
C VAL A 168 6.27 24.74 -38.04
N MET A 169 6.10 23.66 -38.80
CA MET A 169 5.10 23.63 -39.87
C MET A 169 3.67 23.60 -39.35
N GLY A 170 3.39 22.87 -38.26
CA GLY A 170 2.06 22.82 -37.66
C GLY A 170 1.61 24.17 -37.10
N THR A 171 2.52 24.94 -36.49
CA THR A 171 2.21 26.30 -36.01
C THR A 171 2.00 27.26 -37.18
N LYS A 172 2.86 27.24 -38.20
CA LYS A 172 2.75 28.16 -39.35
C LYS A 172 1.58 27.84 -40.28
N LEU A 173 1.18 26.57 -40.38
CA LEU A 173 0.00 26.13 -41.15
C LEU A 173 -1.27 26.04 -40.30
N LEU A 174 -1.28 26.58 -39.07
CA LEU A 174 -2.45 26.63 -38.19
C LEU A 174 -3.10 25.25 -37.98
N TRP A 175 -2.31 24.20 -37.73
CA TRP A 175 -2.83 22.92 -37.24
C TRP A 175 -3.20 23.03 -35.77
N TRP A 176 -2.48 23.88 -35.04
CA TRP A 176 -2.76 24.28 -33.68
C TRP A 176 -2.28 25.71 -33.44
N GLN A 177 -2.87 26.33 -32.43
CA GLN A 177 -2.57 27.65 -31.93
C GLN A 177 -2.11 27.56 -30.47
N TRP A 178 -1.11 28.37 -30.11
CA TRP A 178 -0.62 28.52 -28.75
C TRP A 178 -1.41 29.60 -28.01
N TYR A 179 -1.61 29.42 -26.71
CA TYR A 179 -2.30 30.39 -25.86
C TYR A 179 -1.58 31.74 -25.84
N ASP A 180 -2.27 32.82 -26.21
CA ASP A 180 -1.67 34.15 -26.27
C ASP A 180 -1.68 34.81 -24.88
N GLY A 181 -0.56 35.42 -24.51
CA GLY A 181 -0.39 36.06 -23.20
C GLY A 181 -0.04 35.12 -22.04
N ASP A 182 0.29 33.85 -22.30
CA ASP A 182 0.83 32.95 -21.26
C ASP A 182 2.34 33.22 -21.04
N PRO A 183 2.76 33.62 -19.82
CA PRO A 183 4.15 33.96 -19.54
C PRO A 183 5.12 32.78 -19.75
N ARG A 184 4.63 31.53 -19.70
CA ARG A 184 5.44 30.32 -19.92
C ARG A 184 5.80 30.11 -21.39
N LEU A 185 5.08 30.72 -22.31
CA LEU A 185 5.22 30.50 -23.76
C LEU A 185 5.96 31.63 -24.48
N VAL A 186 6.40 32.67 -23.76
CA VAL A 186 6.98 33.91 -24.33
C VAL A 186 8.21 33.64 -25.20
N SER A 187 9.08 32.72 -24.80
CA SER A 187 10.28 32.39 -25.57
C SER A 187 9.97 31.42 -26.71
N THR A 188 9.91 31.94 -27.94
CA THR A 188 9.59 31.14 -29.14
C THR A 188 10.74 31.05 -30.14
N PHE A 189 10.76 29.97 -30.93
CA PHE A 189 11.65 29.75 -32.07
C PHE A 189 10.79 29.38 -33.30
N TYR A 190 10.84 30.19 -34.36
CA TYR A 190 9.86 30.13 -35.48
C TYR A 190 8.41 30.06 -34.98
N SER A 191 8.09 30.91 -34.00
CA SER A 191 6.80 30.97 -33.30
C SER A 191 6.40 29.72 -32.50
N VAL A 192 7.27 28.73 -32.39
CA VAL A 192 7.07 27.56 -31.51
C VAL A 192 7.63 27.85 -30.13
N PRO A 193 6.85 27.72 -29.04
CA PRO A 193 7.39 27.87 -27.69
C PRO A 193 8.49 26.86 -27.39
N LEU A 194 9.66 27.34 -26.96
CA LEU A 194 10.82 26.49 -26.65
C LEU A 194 10.51 25.47 -25.53
N VAL A 195 9.65 25.87 -24.60
CA VAL A 195 9.15 25.01 -23.52
C VAL A 195 8.43 23.77 -24.05
N VAL A 196 7.68 23.90 -25.16
CA VAL A 196 6.99 22.76 -25.78
C VAL A 196 7.99 21.77 -26.34
N LEU A 197 9.02 22.24 -27.05
CA LEU A 197 10.08 21.35 -27.56
C LEU A 197 10.78 20.60 -26.40
N ALA A 198 11.05 21.30 -25.30
CA ALA A 198 11.60 20.69 -24.10
C ALA A 198 10.65 19.64 -23.49
N TRP A 199 9.35 19.92 -23.45
CA TRP A 199 8.32 19.02 -22.94
C TRP A 199 8.31 17.68 -23.67
N TYR A 200 8.37 17.69 -25.01
CA TYR A 200 8.46 16.46 -25.80
C TYR A 200 9.74 15.66 -25.47
N ALA A 201 10.87 16.34 -25.29
CA ALA A 201 12.13 15.69 -24.90
C ALA A 201 12.02 15.04 -23.51
N MET A 202 11.51 15.78 -22.52
CA MET A 202 11.31 15.31 -21.14
C MET A 202 10.30 14.16 -21.06
N LEU A 203 9.22 14.21 -21.83
CA LEU A 203 8.23 13.16 -21.88
C LEU A 203 8.83 11.87 -22.49
N GLY A 204 9.65 12.01 -23.54
CA GLY A 204 10.35 10.90 -24.20
C GLY A 204 11.38 10.22 -23.30
N THR A 205 12.17 11.00 -22.54
CA THR A 205 13.09 10.44 -21.53
C THR A 205 12.32 9.77 -20.40
N SER A 206 11.30 10.45 -19.86
CA SER A 206 10.49 9.99 -18.73
C SER A 206 9.78 8.68 -19.04
N PHE A 207 9.17 8.55 -20.23
CA PHE A 207 8.53 7.31 -20.63
C PHE A 207 9.52 6.15 -20.71
N ASN A 208 10.72 6.37 -21.25
CA ASN A 208 11.73 5.32 -21.34
C ASN A 208 12.28 4.91 -19.96
N VAL A 209 12.53 5.88 -19.06
CA VAL A 209 12.92 5.60 -17.66
C VAL A 209 11.83 4.82 -16.94
N SER A 210 10.59 5.31 -16.98
CA SER A 210 9.45 4.64 -16.34
C SER A 210 9.26 3.23 -16.87
N LEU A 211 9.30 3.05 -18.20
CA LEU A 211 9.17 1.73 -18.83
C LEU A 211 10.31 0.79 -18.42
N TYR A 212 11.54 1.28 -18.30
CA TYR A 212 12.67 0.50 -17.78
C TYR A 212 12.46 0.10 -16.32
N LEU A 213 12.05 1.03 -15.45
CA LEU A 213 11.79 0.77 -14.02
C LEU A 213 10.70 -0.28 -13.83
N PHE A 214 9.55 -0.14 -14.50
CA PHE A 214 8.47 -1.12 -14.43
C PHE A 214 8.89 -2.48 -14.99
N ARG A 215 9.57 -2.51 -16.14
CA ARG A 215 10.02 -3.78 -16.74
C ARG A 215 11.10 -4.46 -15.92
N LYS A 216 12.02 -3.73 -15.28
CA LYS A 216 13.04 -4.28 -14.39
C LYS A 216 12.44 -4.78 -13.08
N GLY A 217 11.45 -4.08 -12.55
CA GLY A 217 10.79 -4.42 -11.29
C GLY A 217 9.84 -5.61 -11.39
N PHE A 218 9.00 -5.68 -12.43
CA PHE A 218 7.89 -6.64 -12.50
C PHE A 218 8.07 -7.77 -13.52
N LEU A 219 8.98 -7.64 -14.48
CA LEU A 219 9.12 -8.56 -15.61
C LEU A 219 10.53 -9.15 -15.73
N ARG A 220 10.65 -10.33 -16.37
CA ARG A 220 11.95 -10.91 -16.72
C ARG A 220 12.47 -10.27 -18.02
N GLU A 221 13.76 -10.41 -18.30
CA GLU A 221 14.37 -9.83 -19.52
C GLU A 221 13.72 -10.34 -20.82
N ARG A 222 13.26 -11.60 -20.84
CA ARG A 222 12.54 -12.20 -21.96
C ARG A 222 11.03 -12.12 -21.76
N TYR A 223 10.31 -11.82 -22.84
CA TYR A 223 8.85 -11.81 -22.86
C TYR A 223 8.27 -13.20 -22.58
N ASP A 224 7.26 -13.26 -21.72
CA ASP A 224 6.51 -14.47 -21.36
C ASP A 224 5.02 -14.20 -21.57
N TRP A 225 4.39 -14.94 -22.50
CA TRP A 225 2.99 -14.76 -22.86
C TRP A 225 2.04 -14.97 -21.68
N LYS A 226 2.43 -15.77 -20.68
CA LYS A 226 1.64 -15.99 -19.46
C LYS A 226 1.54 -14.74 -18.60
N ARG A 227 2.43 -13.76 -18.79
CA ARG A 227 2.48 -12.51 -18.03
C ARG A 227 2.00 -11.30 -18.84
N PHE A 228 1.11 -11.51 -19.81
CA PHE A 228 0.59 -10.43 -20.65
C PHE A 228 -0.09 -9.31 -19.85
N ILE A 229 -0.81 -9.65 -18.77
CA ILE A 229 -1.43 -8.66 -17.86
C ILE A 229 -0.37 -7.79 -17.20
N ALA A 230 0.75 -8.39 -16.77
CA ALA A 230 1.85 -7.65 -16.16
C ALA A 230 2.55 -6.72 -17.18
N GLU A 231 2.74 -7.15 -18.43
CA GLU A 231 3.24 -6.27 -19.51
C GLU A 231 2.29 -5.10 -19.77
N PHE A 232 0.98 -5.36 -19.83
CA PHE A 232 -0.03 -4.30 -19.99
C PHE A 232 0.00 -3.31 -18.81
N LEU A 233 0.00 -3.80 -17.56
CA LEU A 233 0.07 -2.96 -16.37
C LEU A 233 1.39 -2.19 -16.26
N CYS A 234 2.52 -2.78 -16.65
CA CYS A 234 3.81 -2.08 -16.69
C CYS A 234 3.78 -0.90 -17.66
N VAL A 235 3.10 -1.08 -18.78
CA VAL A 235 2.98 -0.06 -19.82
C VAL A 235 2.00 1.05 -19.39
N VAL A 236 0.86 0.70 -18.80
CA VAL A 236 -0.08 1.67 -18.21
C VAL A 236 0.62 2.48 -17.10
N GLY A 237 1.32 1.80 -16.19
CA GLY A 237 2.11 2.42 -15.13
C GLY A 237 3.22 3.31 -15.68
N ALA A 238 3.90 2.87 -16.75
CA ALA A 238 4.94 3.68 -17.40
C ALA A 238 4.38 4.96 -18.02
N ALA A 239 3.22 4.91 -18.66
CA ALA A 239 2.56 6.08 -19.24
C ALA A 239 2.14 7.11 -18.17
N LEU A 240 1.57 6.67 -17.05
CA LEU A 240 1.19 7.56 -15.95
C LEU A 240 2.42 8.15 -15.23
N LEU A 241 3.42 7.33 -14.90
CA LEU A 241 4.63 7.79 -14.21
C LEU A 241 5.49 8.70 -15.10
N ALA A 242 5.43 8.53 -16.42
CA ALA A 242 6.11 9.41 -17.37
C ALA A 242 5.67 10.87 -17.23
N LEU A 243 4.38 11.11 -16.99
CA LEU A 243 3.86 12.46 -16.77
C LEU A 243 4.42 13.08 -15.49
N CYS A 244 4.48 12.32 -14.39
CA CYS A 244 5.06 12.79 -13.12
C CYS A 244 6.56 13.09 -13.24
N PHE A 245 7.32 12.26 -13.95
CA PHE A 245 8.74 12.54 -14.18
C PHE A 245 8.95 13.69 -15.17
N ALA A 246 8.08 13.87 -16.16
CA ALA A 246 8.15 15.01 -17.07
C ALA A 246 7.85 16.32 -16.34
N THR A 247 6.83 16.37 -15.49
CA THR A 247 6.52 17.55 -14.67
C THR A 247 7.63 17.87 -13.66
N LEU A 248 8.25 16.85 -13.06
CA LEU A 248 9.42 17.03 -12.19
C LEU A 248 10.63 17.59 -12.97
N GLN A 249 10.88 17.10 -14.19
CA GLN A 249 11.94 17.65 -15.03
C GLN A 249 11.64 19.09 -15.47
N TYR A 250 10.39 19.39 -15.83
CA TYR A 250 9.94 20.73 -16.14
C TYR A 250 10.14 21.68 -14.95
N ALA A 251 9.83 21.23 -13.73
CA ALA A 251 10.07 21.98 -12.52
C ALA A 251 11.55 22.37 -12.33
N ILE A 252 12.44 21.39 -12.50
CA ILE A 252 13.87 21.57 -12.28
C ILE A 252 14.50 22.48 -13.34
N PHE A 253 14.15 22.27 -14.62
CA PHE A 253 14.83 22.94 -15.73
C PHE A 253 14.16 24.25 -16.16
N PHE A 254 12.85 24.38 -16.02
CA PHE A 254 12.11 25.55 -16.46
C PHE A 254 11.52 26.31 -15.29
N HIS A 255 10.70 25.69 -14.43
CA HIS A 255 10.04 26.45 -13.35
C HIS A 255 11.05 27.20 -12.46
N ILE A 256 12.03 26.49 -11.89
CA ILE A 256 13.03 27.12 -11.01
C ILE A 256 13.86 28.19 -11.77
N PRO A 257 14.49 27.89 -12.92
CA PRO A 257 15.31 28.91 -13.61
C PRO A 257 14.50 30.05 -14.22
N HIS A 258 13.40 29.74 -14.90
CA HIS A 258 12.62 30.69 -15.67
C HIS A 258 11.65 31.49 -14.79
N ASP A 259 10.86 30.81 -13.96
CA ASP A 259 9.77 31.49 -13.23
C ASP A 259 10.30 32.15 -11.95
N ILE A 260 11.28 31.54 -11.27
CA ILE A 260 11.86 32.08 -10.02
C ILE A 260 13.05 33.00 -10.32
N PHE A 261 14.02 32.55 -11.11
CA PHE A 261 15.25 33.32 -11.40
C PHE A 261 15.17 34.20 -12.64
N ARG A 262 14.06 34.18 -13.40
CA ARG A 262 13.87 34.96 -14.63
C ARG A 262 14.93 34.71 -15.70
N ILE A 263 15.48 33.49 -15.74
CA ILE A 263 16.43 33.06 -16.76
C ILE A 263 15.68 32.75 -18.06
N HIS A 264 16.20 33.21 -19.19
CA HIS A 264 15.58 33.00 -20.50
C HIS A 264 15.43 31.49 -20.83
N SER A 265 14.26 31.07 -21.30
CA SER A 265 13.93 29.66 -21.57
C SER A 265 14.90 28.95 -22.53
N ALA A 266 15.54 29.69 -23.44
CA ALA A 266 16.55 29.13 -24.34
C ALA A 266 17.78 28.58 -23.59
N PHE A 267 18.18 29.22 -22.48
CA PHE A 267 19.27 28.75 -21.63
C PHE A 267 18.86 27.45 -20.92
N SER A 268 17.66 27.40 -20.35
CA SER A 268 17.09 26.20 -19.75
C SER A 268 17.04 25.01 -20.70
N LEU A 269 16.60 25.23 -21.95
CA LEU A 269 16.61 24.22 -23.00
C LEU A 269 18.03 23.76 -23.35
N ALA A 270 18.97 24.69 -23.49
CA ALA A 270 20.36 24.36 -23.79
C ALA A 270 20.98 23.50 -22.67
N VAL A 271 20.75 23.85 -21.40
CA VAL A 271 21.22 23.07 -20.24
C VAL A 271 20.63 21.66 -20.25
N LEU A 272 19.33 21.52 -20.48
CA LEU A 272 18.66 20.22 -20.60
C LEU A 272 19.31 19.35 -21.69
N LEU A 273 19.51 19.91 -22.89
CA LEU A 273 20.09 19.21 -24.03
C LEU A 273 21.56 18.83 -23.81
N ILE A 274 22.37 19.71 -23.19
CA ILE A 274 23.76 19.43 -22.84
C ILE A 274 23.83 18.26 -21.86
N ILE A 275 22.99 18.26 -20.83
CA ILE A 275 22.93 17.17 -19.85
C ILE A 275 22.53 15.87 -20.53
N TYR A 276 21.47 15.86 -21.34
CA TYR A 276 21.05 14.66 -22.06
C TYR A 276 22.12 14.16 -23.03
N ALA A 277 22.77 15.04 -23.78
CA ALA A 277 23.86 14.69 -24.69
C ALA A 277 25.07 14.13 -23.94
N ALA A 278 25.45 14.73 -22.80
CA ALA A 278 26.55 14.25 -21.97
C ALA A 278 26.26 12.85 -21.40
N ILE A 279 25.02 12.61 -20.94
CA ILE A 279 24.56 11.30 -20.47
C ILE A 279 24.59 10.28 -21.63
N ALA A 280 24.05 10.62 -22.80
CA ALA A 280 24.06 9.71 -23.95
C ALA A 280 25.49 9.41 -24.43
N LEU A 281 26.37 10.42 -24.48
CA LEU A 281 27.78 10.27 -24.87
C LEU A 281 28.55 9.41 -23.87
N LYS A 282 28.34 9.62 -22.56
CA LYS A 282 28.96 8.80 -21.52
C LYS A 282 28.54 7.33 -21.65
N ALA A 283 27.27 7.05 -21.95
CA ALA A 283 26.79 5.69 -22.17
C ALA A 283 27.41 5.04 -23.42
N LEU A 284 27.56 5.82 -24.49
CA LEU A 284 28.19 5.37 -25.73
C LEU A 284 29.68 5.08 -25.55
N LEU A 285 30.38 5.89 -24.76
CA LEU A 285 31.78 5.67 -24.41
C LEU A 285 31.95 4.43 -23.52
N SER A 286 31.05 4.22 -22.54
CA SER A 286 31.10 3.03 -21.68
C SER A 286 30.84 1.73 -22.44
N SER A 287 29.88 1.72 -23.38
CA SER A 287 29.59 0.52 -24.18
C SER A 287 30.73 0.17 -25.13
N LYS A 288 31.42 1.19 -25.65
CA LYS A 288 32.63 1.01 -26.45
C LYS A 288 33.78 0.41 -25.64
N MET A 289 34.02 0.91 -24.41
CA MET A 289 35.05 0.34 -23.52
C MET A 289 34.77 -1.10 -23.13
N GLU A 290 33.52 -1.45 -22.85
CA GLU A 290 33.12 -2.81 -22.47
C GLU A 290 33.27 -3.78 -23.63
N TYR A 291 32.97 -3.35 -24.87
CA TYR A 291 33.21 -4.12 -26.09
C TYR A 291 34.70 -4.34 -26.38
N ASP A 292 35.53 -3.30 -26.20
CA ASP A 292 36.98 -3.40 -26.41
C ASP A 292 37.64 -4.31 -25.36
N LEU A 293 37.18 -4.28 -24.10
CA LEU A 293 37.67 -5.16 -23.03
C LEU A 293 37.25 -6.62 -23.26
N TYR A 294 36.00 -6.86 -23.67
CA TYR A 294 35.47 -8.20 -23.93
C TYR A 294 36.14 -8.86 -25.16
N ASN A 295 36.43 -8.09 -26.21
CA ASN A 295 37.20 -8.58 -27.37
C ASN A 295 38.68 -8.87 -27.06
N THR A 296 39.22 -8.32 -25.97
CA THR A 296 40.59 -8.63 -25.53
C THR A 296 40.68 -9.96 -24.78
N VAL A 297 39.57 -10.41 -24.17
CA VAL A 297 39.51 -11.66 -23.36
C VAL A 297 38.94 -12.85 -24.15
N LYS A 298 38.20 -12.63 -25.24
CA LYS A 298 37.48 -13.69 -25.98
C LYS A 298 37.97 -13.98 -27.41
N LYS A 299 39.18 -13.54 -27.77
CA LYS A 299 39.80 -13.78 -29.09
C LYS A 299 39.99 -15.26 -29.48
N ASP A 300 39.72 -16.21 -28.58
CA ASP A 300 39.84 -17.66 -28.82
C ASP A 300 38.51 -18.37 -29.17
N GLN A 301 37.39 -17.66 -29.33
CA GLN A 301 36.13 -18.26 -29.79
C GLN A 301 35.57 -17.52 -31.00
N LEU A 302 36.05 -17.94 -32.18
CA LEU A 302 35.57 -17.50 -33.49
C LEU A 302 34.16 -18.07 -33.75
N VAL A 303 33.12 -17.39 -33.24
CA VAL A 303 31.73 -17.68 -33.59
C VAL A 303 31.24 -16.62 -34.57
N GLU A 304 30.99 -17.05 -35.79
CA GLU A 304 30.42 -16.26 -36.87
C GLU A 304 28.99 -15.84 -36.51
N VAL A 305 28.80 -14.62 -35.97
CA VAL A 305 27.46 -14.09 -35.66
C VAL A 305 26.82 -13.60 -36.96
N ARG A 306 26.06 -14.50 -37.61
CA ARG A 306 25.24 -14.19 -38.80
C ARG A 306 24.28 -13.05 -38.47
N LEU A 307 24.38 -11.92 -39.20
CA LEU A 307 23.43 -10.80 -39.10
C LEU A 307 21.99 -11.33 -39.27
N ASN A 308 21.16 -11.17 -38.25
CA ASN A 308 19.78 -11.63 -38.33
C ASN A 308 19.00 -10.72 -39.30
N LYS A 309 18.69 -11.22 -40.51
CA LYS A 309 17.99 -10.47 -41.59
C LYS A 309 16.80 -9.67 -41.06
N LYS A 310 16.08 -10.22 -40.07
CA LYS A 310 14.94 -9.58 -39.39
C LYS A 310 15.26 -8.21 -38.80
N HIS A 311 16.47 -7.99 -38.29
CA HIS A 311 16.87 -6.70 -37.71
C HIS A 311 17.11 -5.61 -38.76
N ILE A 312 17.63 -5.97 -39.93
CA ILE A 312 17.81 -5.04 -41.04
C ILE A 312 16.45 -4.59 -41.58
N TYR A 313 15.52 -5.52 -41.79
CA TYR A 313 14.17 -5.20 -42.29
C TYR A 313 13.44 -4.23 -41.36
N VAL A 314 13.45 -4.47 -40.05
CA VAL A 314 12.79 -3.57 -39.10
C VAL A 314 13.44 -2.19 -39.08
N LEU A 315 14.77 -2.10 -39.17
CA LEU A 315 15.44 -0.80 -39.23
C LEU A 315 15.09 -0.05 -40.52
N ALA A 316 15.01 -0.76 -41.66
CA ALA A 316 14.58 -0.19 -42.93
C ALA A 316 13.14 0.36 -42.85
N GLU A 317 12.21 -0.40 -42.25
CA GLU A 317 10.83 0.05 -42.01
C GLU A 317 10.78 1.34 -41.16
N LEU A 318 11.54 1.39 -40.06
CA LEU A 318 11.59 2.57 -39.19
C LEU A 318 12.22 3.78 -39.90
N SER A 319 13.30 3.56 -40.66
CA SER A 319 13.89 4.62 -41.49
C SER A 319 12.91 5.13 -42.54
N GLY A 320 12.06 4.24 -43.09
CA GLY A 320 10.96 4.61 -43.98
C GLY A 320 9.92 5.49 -43.31
N ILE A 321 9.52 5.17 -42.07
CA ILE A 321 8.59 6.01 -41.28
C ILE A 321 9.17 7.41 -41.06
N VAL A 322 10.45 7.51 -40.65
CA VAL A 322 11.13 8.81 -40.45
C VAL A 322 11.26 9.57 -41.78
N ALA A 323 11.60 8.88 -42.87
CA ALA A 323 11.73 9.48 -44.18
C ALA A 323 10.39 10.04 -44.69
N ILE A 324 9.28 9.32 -44.52
CA ILE A 324 7.93 9.80 -44.90
C ILE A 324 7.54 11.02 -44.06
N HIS A 325 7.79 10.98 -42.74
CA HIS A 325 7.54 12.12 -41.84
C HIS A 325 8.28 13.38 -42.28
N PHE A 326 9.58 13.28 -42.54
CA PHE A 326 10.36 14.42 -42.99
C PHE A 326 10.05 14.84 -44.43
N LEU A 327 9.75 13.90 -45.33
CA LEU A 327 9.33 14.20 -46.68
C LEU A 327 8.03 15.01 -46.68
N LEU A 328 7.06 14.64 -45.84
CA LEU A 328 5.83 15.42 -45.65
C LEU A 328 6.17 16.87 -45.32
N HIS A 329 7.06 17.13 -44.36
CA HIS A 329 7.35 18.49 -43.90
C HIS A 329 8.22 19.28 -44.88
N MET A 330 9.16 18.61 -45.57
CA MET A 330 9.91 19.20 -46.69
C MET A 330 8.98 19.62 -47.83
N LEU A 331 7.99 18.79 -48.17
CA LEU A 331 6.97 19.12 -49.18
C LEU A 331 6.03 20.23 -48.70
N LEU A 332 5.58 20.20 -47.44
CA LEU A 332 4.71 21.24 -46.88
C LEU A 332 5.42 22.61 -46.81
N ALA A 333 6.73 22.66 -46.56
CA ALA A 333 7.48 23.92 -46.61
C ALA A 333 7.50 24.53 -48.03
N VAL A 334 7.57 23.68 -49.05
CA VAL A 334 7.66 24.08 -50.48
C VAL A 334 6.28 24.37 -51.09
N PHE A 335 5.25 23.62 -50.71
CA PHE A 335 3.93 23.67 -51.35
C PHE A 335 2.84 24.27 -50.45
N GLY A 336 2.98 24.22 -49.13
CA GLY A 336 2.01 24.78 -48.21
C GLY A 336 1.96 26.31 -48.31
N THR A 337 0.78 26.86 -48.54
CA THR A 337 0.52 28.30 -48.62
C THR A 337 -0.38 28.72 -47.44
N PRO A 338 0.19 29.28 -46.37
CA PRO A 338 -0.56 29.57 -45.14
C PRO A 338 -1.68 30.59 -45.34
N GLU A 339 -1.55 31.50 -46.32
CA GLU A 339 -2.57 32.49 -46.69
C GLU A 339 -3.89 31.89 -47.21
N ASN A 340 -3.86 30.65 -47.72
CA ASN A 340 -5.05 29.96 -48.20
C ASN A 340 -5.70 29.08 -47.12
N ILE A 341 -5.14 29.07 -45.90
CA ILE A 341 -5.59 28.19 -44.83
C ILE A 341 -6.58 28.93 -43.95
N VAL A 342 -7.78 28.37 -43.84
CA VAL A 342 -8.80 28.77 -42.89
C VAL A 342 -8.92 27.67 -41.84
N SER A 343 -8.50 27.99 -40.61
CA SER A 343 -8.50 27.04 -39.52
C SER A 343 -9.67 27.34 -38.59
N GLU A 344 -10.62 26.42 -38.53
CA GLU A 344 -11.79 26.52 -37.65
C GLU A 344 -11.61 25.63 -36.43
N GLY A 345 -12.01 26.12 -35.26
CA GLY A 345 -11.96 25.33 -34.03
C GLY A 345 -12.35 26.09 -32.79
N ILE A 346 -12.25 25.39 -31.67
CA ILE A 346 -12.45 25.99 -30.35
C ILE A 346 -11.09 26.55 -29.90
N TYR A 347 -10.97 27.86 -29.93
CA TYR A 347 -9.75 28.60 -29.59
C TYR A 347 -9.89 29.33 -28.25
N GLN A 348 -8.92 30.18 -27.92
CA GLN A 348 -8.99 31.05 -26.76
C GLN A 348 -10.19 32.02 -26.90
N ALA A 349 -11.03 32.08 -25.87
CA ALA A 349 -12.22 32.93 -25.85
C ALA A 349 -11.85 34.41 -26.07
N ILE A 350 -12.65 35.12 -26.86
CA ILE A 350 -12.49 36.57 -27.08
C ILE A 350 -13.28 37.30 -26.00
N GLY A 351 -12.65 38.27 -25.34
CA GLY A 351 -13.23 38.99 -24.20
C GLY A 351 -12.41 40.23 -23.81
N PRO A 352 -12.71 40.87 -22.68
CA PRO A 352 -12.02 42.08 -22.23
C PRO A 352 -10.53 41.83 -21.94
N CYS A 353 -9.67 42.70 -22.49
CA CYS A 353 -8.22 42.53 -22.42
C CYS A 353 -7.58 42.69 -21.05
N ASP A 354 -8.28 43.36 -20.14
CA ASP A 354 -7.77 43.68 -18.80
C ASP A 354 -7.99 42.53 -17.80
N GLU A 355 -8.74 41.49 -18.16
CA GLU A 355 -8.97 40.34 -17.29
C GLU A 355 -7.77 39.38 -17.27
N VAL A 356 -7.22 39.20 -16.08
CA VAL A 356 -6.16 38.23 -15.80
C VAL A 356 -6.69 37.08 -14.96
N GLU A 357 -6.24 35.87 -15.27
CA GLU A 357 -6.52 34.67 -14.48
C GLU A 357 -5.26 34.18 -13.74
N GLN A 358 -5.49 33.54 -12.60
CA GLN A 358 -4.45 32.96 -11.77
C GLN A 358 -4.17 31.53 -12.22
N ILE A 359 -2.92 31.26 -12.60
CA ILE A 359 -2.41 29.93 -12.89
C ILE A 359 -1.63 29.45 -11.68
N PHE A 360 -1.96 28.26 -11.21
CA PHE A 360 -1.17 27.60 -10.18
C PHE A 360 -0.04 26.83 -10.83
N SER A 361 1.18 27.13 -10.40
CA SER A 361 2.28 26.25 -10.69
C SER A 361 2.27 25.02 -9.76
N PRO A 362 2.93 23.90 -10.13
CA PRO A 362 2.97 22.69 -9.30
C PRO A 362 3.50 22.87 -7.87
N PHE A 363 4.13 24.01 -7.56
CA PHE A 363 4.66 24.37 -6.22
C PHE A 363 3.88 25.50 -5.54
N GLY A 364 2.69 25.84 -6.03
CA GLY A 364 1.81 26.84 -5.39
C GLY A 364 2.20 28.30 -5.64
N LEU A 365 3.21 28.59 -6.47
CA LEU A 365 3.48 29.95 -6.92
C LEU A 365 2.39 30.38 -7.91
N ILE A 366 1.78 31.54 -7.64
CA ILE A 366 0.71 32.14 -8.43
C ILE A 366 1.36 32.91 -9.58
N LEU A 367 1.11 32.48 -10.81
CA LEU A 367 1.38 33.26 -12.02
C LEU A 367 0.09 33.86 -12.55
N TYR A 368 0.19 34.98 -13.23
CA TYR A 368 -0.94 35.65 -13.87
C TYR A 368 -0.77 35.56 -15.40
N ARG A 369 -1.83 35.13 -16.11
CA ARG A 369 -1.93 35.28 -17.57
C ARG A 369 -3.20 36.01 -17.95
N LYS A 370 -3.24 36.57 -19.15
CA LYS A 370 -4.47 37.15 -19.71
C LYS A 370 -5.47 36.03 -19.97
N LYS A 371 -6.70 36.18 -19.48
CA LYS A 371 -7.74 35.16 -19.62
C LYS A 371 -8.29 35.07 -21.05
N TYR A 372 -8.45 36.22 -21.69
CA TYR A 372 -9.05 36.34 -23.01
C TYR A 372 -8.03 36.70 -24.09
N PHE A 373 -8.35 36.31 -25.33
CA PHE A 373 -7.57 36.69 -26.50
C PHE A 373 -7.80 38.15 -26.86
N CYS A 374 -6.71 38.91 -26.96
CA CYS A 374 -6.72 40.33 -27.27
C CYS A 374 -6.38 40.60 -28.73
N VAL A 375 -7.40 40.79 -29.57
CA VAL A 375 -7.24 41.06 -31.00
C VAL A 375 -6.31 42.26 -31.27
N GLU A 376 -6.39 43.32 -30.46
CA GLU A 376 -5.58 44.54 -30.62
C GLU A 376 -4.11 44.37 -30.21
N GLN A 377 -3.79 43.39 -29.36
CA GLN A 377 -2.47 43.21 -28.75
C GLN A 377 -1.79 41.89 -29.18
N GLN A 378 -2.20 41.34 -30.31
CA GLN A 378 -1.66 40.08 -30.83
C GLN A 378 -0.13 40.19 -31.02
N GLN A 379 0.62 39.40 -30.24
CA GLN A 379 2.09 39.48 -30.25
C GLN A 379 2.71 38.83 -31.49
N GLN A 380 2.07 37.79 -32.05
CA GLN A 380 2.57 37.04 -33.20
C GLN A 380 1.60 37.11 -34.37
N LYS A 381 2.02 37.73 -35.48
CA LYS A 381 1.25 37.85 -36.73
C LYS A 381 1.23 36.53 -37.53
N LEU A 382 0.81 35.43 -36.90
CA LEU A 382 0.67 34.11 -37.53
C LEU A 382 -0.63 33.99 -38.32
N PHE A 383 -1.69 34.61 -37.81
CA PHE A 383 -3.02 34.62 -38.40
C PHE A 383 -3.64 36.00 -38.24
N ASP A 384 -4.67 36.26 -39.02
CA ASP A 384 -5.58 37.39 -38.89
C ASP A 384 -7.02 36.91 -39.12
N PHE A 385 -7.94 37.83 -39.41
CA PHE A 385 -9.35 37.56 -39.64
C PHE A 385 -9.82 37.94 -41.05
N HIS A 386 -8.93 37.99 -42.04
CA HIS A 386 -9.25 38.47 -43.40
C HIS A 386 -10.29 37.60 -44.14
N CYS A 387 -10.38 36.32 -43.79
CA CYS A 387 -11.33 35.36 -44.35
C CYS A 387 -12.75 35.49 -43.77
N ILE A 388 -12.95 36.30 -42.73
CA ILE A 388 -14.26 36.56 -42.13
C ILE A 388 -14.89 37.79 -42.81
N PRO A 389 -16.16 37.73 -43.27
CA PRO A 389 -16.85 38.87 -43.85
C PRO A 389 -16.81 40.08 -42.89
N GLY A 390 -16.13 41.16 -43.31
CA GLY A 390 -15.98 42.39 -42.53
C GLY A 390 -14.74 42.47 -41.63
N GLY A 391 -13.95 41.40 -41.53
CA GLY A 391 -12.67 41.38 -40.78
C GLY A 391 -12.79 41.64 -39.27
N GLN A 392 -14.01 41.65 -38.73
CA GLN A 392 -14.31 41.93 -37.33
C GLN A 392 -15.07 40.75 -36.72
N LEU A 393 -14.55 40.23 -35.61
CA LEU A 393 -15.21 39.18 -34.83
C LEU A 393 -16.09 39.81 -33.75
N PRO A 394 -17.35 39.35 -33.60
CA PRO A 394 -18.17 39.76 -32.46
C PRO A 394 -17.61 39.14 -31.16
N ALA A 395 -17.40 39.97 -30.13
CA ALA A 395 -16.92 39.49 -28.83
C ALA A 395 -17.96 38.60 -28.09
N ILE A 396 -19.24 38.79 -28.38
CA ILE A 396 -20.36 38.10 -27.75
C ILE A 396 -21.32 37.65 -28.86
N VAL A 397 -21.75 36.38 -28.82
CA VAL A 397 -22.83 35.86 -29.66
C VAL A 397 -23.97 35.41 -28.74
N GLY A 398 -25.06 36.18 -28.71
CA GLY A 398 -26.14 35.99 -27.74
C GLY A 398 -25.73 36.45 -26.34
N SER A 399 -25.63 35.52 -25.40
CA SER A 399 -25.23 35.75 -24.00
C SER A 399 -23.92 35.07 -23.61
N GLU A 400 -23.23 34.42 -24.55
CA GLU A 400 -22.00 33.65 -24.32
C GLU A 400 -20.82 34.25 -25.10
N LEU A 401 -19.62 34.09 -24.55
CA LEU A 401 -18.37 34.52 -25.18
C LEU A 401 -18.02 33.61 -26.35
N LEU A 402 -17.47 34.19 -27.43
CA LEU A 402 -17.17 33.44 -28.64
C LEU A 402 -15.89 32.59 -28.46
N GLU A 403 -16.05 31.26 -28.35
CA GLU A 403 -14.93 30.30 -28.29
C GLU A 403 -14.69 29.57 -29.62
N TYR A 404 -15.73 29.37 -30.44
CA TYR A 404 -15.63 28.71 -31.74
C TYR A 404 -15.61 29.74 -32.86
N TYR A 405 -14.46 29.92 -33.51
CA TYR A 405 -14.30 30.87 -34.61
C TYR A 405 -13.27 30.37 -35.64
N ALA A 406 -13.21 31.05 -36.78
CA ALA A 406 -12.24 30.80 -37.84
C ALA A 406 -11.06 31.78 -37.73
N ILE A 407 -9.84 31.29 -37.96
CA ILE A 407 -8.63 32.10 -38.09
C ILE A 407 -8.01 31.87 -39.47
N CYS A 408 -7.43 32.91 -40.05
CA CYS A 408 -6.94 32.92 -41.42
C CYS A 408 -5.41 33.04 -41.38
N GLY A 409 -4.69 32.13 -42.03
CA GLY A 409 -3.23 32.16 -41.99
C GLY A 409 -2.63 33.35 -42.72
N THR A 410 -1.46 33.79 -42.27
CA THR A 410 -0.69 34.86 -42.93
C THR A 410 0.44 34.28 -43.79
N SER A 411 0.82 35.01 -44.83
CA SER A 411 1.94 34.62 -45.70
C SER A 411 3.27 34.44 -44.95
N PHE A 412 4.21 33.70 -45.53
CA PHE A 412 5.57 33.63 -44.98
C PHE A 412 6.30 34.95 -45.20
N GLU A 413 6.91 35.52 -44.16
CA GLU A 413 7.79 36.69 -44.31
C GLU A 413 8.97 36.34 -45.23
N GLU A 414 9.68 35.23 -44.94
CA GLU A 414 10.75 34.69 -45.76
C GLU A 414 10.58 33.19 -46.01
N ARG A 415 9.80 32.80 -47.02
CA ARG A 415 9.54 31.37 -47.34
C ARG A 415 10.83 30.57 -47.57
N THR A 416 11.81 31.18 -48.23
CA THR A 416 13.09 30.54 -48.56
C THR A 416 13.85 30.11 -47.31
N GLU A 417 13.77 30.91 -46.24
CA GLU A 417 14.39 30.59 -44.95
C GLU A 417 13.77 29.32 -44.33
N TYR A 418 12.44 29.25 -44.29
CA TYR A 418 11.70 28.07 -43.80
C TYR A 418 12.05 26.82 -44.60
N VAL A 419 12.07 26.92 -45.94
CA VAL A 419 12.43 25.81 -46.83
C VAL A 419 13.86 25.35 -46.56
N ALA A 420 14.83 26.27 -46.56
CA ALA A 420 16.24 25.95 -46.33
C ALA A 420 16.44 25.32 -44.96
N PHE A 421 15.86 25.90 -43.90
CA PHE A 421 15.96 25.40 -42.54
C PHE A 421 15.41 23.97 -42.41
N ILE A 422 14.15 23.74 -42.85
CA ILE A 422 13.50 22.43 -42.72
C ILE A 422 14.24 21.38 -43.54
N TRP A 423 14.65 21.69 -44.76
CA TRP A 423 15.36 20.74 -45.62
C TRP A 423 16.73 20.38 -45.06
N ILE A 424 17.55 21.38 -44.70
CA ILE A 424 18.88 21.14 -44.11
C ILE A 424 18.75 20.34 -42.82
N TYR A 425 17.79 20.70 -41.97
CA TYR A 425 17.53 20.02 -40.71
C TYR A 425 17.13 18.55 -40.93
N CYS A 426 16.12 18.29 -41.75
CA CYS A 426 15.62 16.94 -42.04
C CYS A 426 16.71 16.04 -42.63
N VAL A 427 17.48 16.55 -43.61
CA VAL A 427 18.59 15.80 -44.22
C VAL A 427 19.68 15.51 -43.20
N THR A 428 20.03 16.48 -42.35
CA THR A 428 21.04 16.32 -41.30
C THR A 428 20.62 15.27 -40.28
N VAL A 429 19.38 15.32 -39.79
CA VAL A 429 18.87 14.35 -38.80
C VAL A 429 18.77 12.94 -39.41
N LEU A 430 18.30 12.81 -40.66
CA LEU A 430 18.31 11.52 -41.38
C LEU A 430 19.72 10.95 -41.53
N PHE A 431 20.68 11.80 -41.88
CA PHE A 431 22.09 11.39 -41.98
C PHE A 431 22.63 10.92 -40.64
N ILE A 432 22.36 11.63 -39.55
CA ILE A 432 22.78 11.25 -38.19
C ILE A 432 22.15 9.90 -37.80
N ILE A 433 20.84 9.72 -37.96
CA ILE A 433 20.14 8.47 -37.63
C ILE A 433 20.71 7.32 -38.45
N SER A 434 20.88 7.50 -39.76
CA SER A 434 21.42 6.49 -40.66
C SER A 434 22.87 6.14 -40.31
N TYR A 435 23.71 7.14 -40.02
CA TYR A 435 25.10 6.93 -39.64
C TYR A 435 25.24 6.18 -38.32
N VAL A 436 24.48 6.59 -37.28
CA VAL A 436 24.53 5.96 -35.95
C VAL A 436 24.04 4.52 -36.02
N THR A 437 22.93 4.27 -36.72
CA THR A 437 22.35 2.92 -36.83
C THR A 437 23.20 1.99 -37.69
N LEU A 438 23.77 2.48 -38.81
CA LEU A 438 24.68 1.72 -39.66
C LEU A 438 26.01 1.42 -38.96
N SER A 439 26.57 2.39 -38.24
CA SER A 439 27.82 2.21 -37.48
C SER A 439 27.69 1.12 -36.40
N CYS A 440 26.53 1.00 -35.77
CA CYS A 440 26.26 -0.05 -34.78
C CYS A 440 26.10 -1.43 -35.45
N LEU A 441 25.43 -1.50 -36.62
CA LEU A 441 25.30 -2.73 -37.40
C LEU A 441 26.66 -3.25 -37.91
N ILE A 442 27.51 -2.36 -38.44
CA ILE A 442 28.83 -2.73 -39.00
C ILE A 442 29.82 -3.13 -37.90
N LYS A 443 29.74 -2.53 -36.69
CA LYS A 443 30.61 -2.92 -35.57
C LYS A 443 30.36 -4.33 -35.05
N ILE A 444 29.13 -4.84 -35.21
CA ILE A 444 28.80 -6.25 -34.92
C ILE A 444 29.35 -7.19 -36.01
N SER A 445 29.72 -6.68 -37.19
CA SER A 445 30.06 -7.48 -38.38
C SER A 445 31.51 -7.42 -38.84
N LYS A 446 32.45 -6.74 -38.16
CA LYS A 446 33.85 -6.65 -38.61
C LYS A 446 34.77 -7.62 -37.86
N PRO A 447 35.22 -8.72 -38.49
CA PRO A 447 36.46 -9.38 -38.10
C PRO A 447 37.62 -8.54 -38.65
N THR A 448 38.35 -7.84 -37.79
CA THR A 448 39.57 -7.15 -38.25
C THR A 448 40.67 -8.16 -38.49
N ALA A 449 40.72 -8.69 -39.71
CA ALA A 449 41.92 -9.25 -40.31
C ALA A 449 42.93 -8.12 -40.55
N CYS A 450 43.87 -7.90 -39.63
CA CYS A 450 45.13 -7.25 -39.96
C CYS A 450 46.17 -7.34 -38.83
N SER A 451 47.33 -7.89 -39.19
CA SER A 451 48.66 -7.69 -38.59
C SER A 451 48.95 -8.35 -37.23
N TYR A 452 49.25 -9.65 -37.30
CA TYR A 452 49.82 -10.49 -36.23
C TYR A 452 51.28 -10.13 -35.84
N THR A 453 51.87 -9.06 -36.37
CA THR A 453 53.31 -8.81 -36.26
C THR A 453 53.73 -7.71 -35.28
N LYS A 454 52.78 -7.01 -34.61
CA LYS A 454 53.11 -5.87 -33.72
C LYS A 454 52.76 -6.02 -32.23
N ILE A 455 52.15 -7.13 -31.82
CA ILE A 455 51.73 -7.36 -30.41
C ILE A 455 52.66 -8.33 -29.66
N MET A 456 53.57 -9.00 -30.37
CA MET A 456 54.59 -9.86 -29.76
C MET A 456 55.78 -9.09 -29.14
N GLN A 457 55.77 -7.76 -29.15
CA GLN A 457 56.86 -6.91 -28.64
C GLN A 457 56.47 -5.96 -27.50
N HIS A 458 55.20 -5.90 -27.07
CA HIS A 458 54.74 -4.85 -26.13
C HIS A 458 54.29 -5.35 -24.74
N ASN A 459 54.21 -6.66 -24.50
CA ASN A 459 53.80 -7.21 -23.20
C ASN A 459 54.96 -7.77 -22.33
N ASP A 460 56.21 -7.68 -22.79
CA ASP A 460 57.40 -8.14 -22.06
C ASP A 460 57.97 -7.14 -21.03
N HIS A 461 57.34 -5.98 -20.84
CA HIS A 461 57.91 -4.91 -20.00
C HIS A 461 57.19 -4.62 -18.68
N LYS A 462 56.13 -5.35 -18.30
CA LYS A 462 55.35 -5.02 -17.08
C LYS A 462 55.30 -6.09 -15.99
N TYR A 463 55.78 -7.30 -16.24
CA TYR A 463 55.91 -8.34 -15.22
C TYR A 463 57.26 -9.03 -15.35
N LYS A 464 58.23 -8.59 -14.54
CA LYS A 464 59.49 -9.29 -14.28
C LYS A 464 59.17 -10.73 -13.85
N PHE A 465 59.37 -11.71 -14.73
CA PHE A 465 59.92 -13.02 -14.37
C PHE A 465 60.44 -13.70 -15.65
N THR A 466 61.76 -13.71 -15.74
CA THR A 466 62.57 -14.36 -16.76
C THR A 466 62.67 -15.87 -16.51
N SER A 467 62.62 -16.63 -17.60
CA SER A 467 63.24 -17.95 -17.79
C SER A 467 62.39 -19.21 -17.56
N SER A 468 62.08 -19.83 -18.70
CA SER A 468 61.54 -21.17 -18.94
C SER A 468 62.50 -22.28 -18.49
N LYS A 469 62.69 -22.46 -17.18
CA LYS A 469 63.41 -23.64 -16.63
C LYS A 469 62.99 -24.11 -15.23
N ASP A 470 62.01 -23.47 -14.59
CA ASP A 470 61.58 -23.83 -13.22
C ASP A 470 60.17 -24.44 -13.12
N LEU A 471 59.47 -24.65 -14.24
CA LEU A 471 58.12 -25.22 -14.26
C LEU A 471 58.07 -26.75 -14.03
N SER A 472 59.23 -27.42 -13.94
CA SER A 472 59.33 -28.85 -13.58
C SER A 472 59.95 -29.11 -12.21
N SER A 473 60.28 -28.07 -11.42
CA SER A 473 60.72 -28.22 -10.01
C SER A 473 59.69 -27.71 -8.99
N CYS A 474 58.66 -26.99 -9.45
CA CYS A 474 57.52 -26.58 -8.62
C CYS A 474 56.44 -27.66 -8.43
N GLU A 475 56.41 -28.71 -9.26
CA GLU A 475 55.52 -29.88 -9.06
C GLU A 475 56.07 -30.90 -8.04
N GLU A 476 57.34 -30.81 -7.65
CA GLU A 476 57.95 -31.64 -6.60
C GLU A 476 58.10 -30.95 -5.23
N LYS A 477 57.91 -29.62 -5.16
CA LYS A 477 57.99 -28.86 -3.90
C LYS A 477 56.65 -28.52 -3.25
N PHE A 478 55.54 -28.57 -3.98
CA PHE A 478 54.19 -28.42 -3.40
C PHE A 478 53.64 -29.72 -2.76
N LYS A 479 54.42 -30.81 -2.79
CA LYS A 479 54.12 -32.09 -2.14
C LYS A 479 54.60 -32.19 -0.68
N ASN A 480 55.27 -31.18 -0.13
CA ASN A 480 55.98 -31.28 1.16
C ASN A 480 55.48 -30.37 2.31
N ASP A 481 54.44 -29.54 2.14
CA ASP A 481 53.95 -28.65 3.23
C ASP A 481 52.51 -28.98 3.68
N GLY A 482 52.40 -30.04 4.49
CA GLY A 482 51.89 -30.01 5.89
C GLY A 482 50.49 -29.51 6.30
N ILE A 483 49.65 -28.90 5.46
CA ILE A 483 48.33 -28.35 5.92
C ILE A 483 47.12 -28.99 5.19
N LEU A 484 47.37 -29.94 4.30
CA LEU A 484 46.32 -30.70 3.60
C LEU A 484 46.16 -32.14 4.15
N GLN A 485 46.19 -32.31 5.47
CA GLN A 485 46.03 -33.62 6.14
C GLN A 485 44.81 -33.73 7.08
N SER A 486 44.01 -32.66 7.24
CA SER A 486 42.78 -32.69 8.06
C SER A 486 41.47 -32.65 7.28
N ALA A 487 41.50 -32.42 5.96
CA ALA A 487 40.30 -32.41 5.10
C ALA A 487 40.19 -33.64 4.17
N LEU A 488 41.20 -34.52 4.17
CA LEU A 488 41.19 -35.78 3.42
C LEU A 488 40.85 -37.01 4.29
N GLY A 489 40.71 -36.83 5.62
CA GLY A 489 40.34 -37.88 6.57
C GLY A 489 38.86 -38.28 6.54
N ASP A 490 37.98 -37.42 6.04
CA ASP A 490 36.54 -37.68 5.98
C ASP A 490 36.11 -38.53 4.77
N ILE A 491 37.01 -38.72 3.79
CA ILE A 491 36.77 -39.56 2.61
C ILE A 491 37.18 -41.03 2.87
N GLN A 492 38.08 -41.30 3.84
CA GLN A 492 38.47 -42.65 4.25
C GLN A 492 37.64 -43.26 5.39
N LEU A 493 36.84 -42.47 6.12
CA LEU A 493 35.83 -42.98 7.06
C LEU A 493 34.57 -43.52 6.37
N ARG A 494 34.34 -43.18 5.10
CA ARG A 494 33.21 -43.70 4.29
C ARG A 494 33.33 -45.16 3.87
N TYR A 495 34.45 -45.82 4.12
CA TYR A 495 34.65 -47.24 3.77
C TYR A 495 34.60 -48.20 4.98
N ARG A 496 34.27 -47.72 6.19
CA ARG A 496 34.34 -48.52 7.42
C ARG A 496 33.06 -48.64 8.26
N SER A 497 31.90 -48.22 7.75
CA SER A 497 30.59 -48.44 8.42
C SER A 497 29.62 -49.34 7.65
N ASN A 498 30.14 -50.30 6.87
CA ASN A 498 29.35 -51.42 6.33
C ASN A 498 29.19 -52.54 7.37
N VAL A 499 28.67 -52.21 8.55
CA VAL A 499 28.28 -53.18 9.59
C VAL A 499 27.08 -52.61 10.35
N LEU A 500 25.92 -52.56 9.71
CA LEU A 500 24.63 -52.62 10.39
C LEU A 500 23.67 -53.37 9.46
N SER A 501 23.32 -54.54 9.96
CA SER A 501 22.59 -55.64 9.36
C SER A 501 21.31 -55.25 8.65
N ASP A 502 21.12 -55.89 7.49
CA ASP A 502 19.85 -56.23 6.87
C ASP A 502 18.79 -56.64 7.93
N SER A 503 17.85 -55.75 8.22
CA SER A 503 16.51 -56.12 8.65
C SER A 503 15.53 -55.13 8.05
N MET A 504 14.67 -55.59 7.16
CA MET A 504 13.61 -54.83 6.50
C MET A 504 12.85 -53.93 7.51
N LEU A 505 13.10 -52.62 7.48
CA LEU A 505 12.20 -51.64 8.08
C LEU A 505 10.95 -51.57 7.19
N THR A 506 9.85 -52.16 7.66
CA THR A 506 8.52 -51.92 7.08
C THR A 506 8.23 -50.43 7.06
N ALA A 507 7.89 -49.88 5.89
CA ALA A 507 7.60 -48.46 5.73
C ALA A 507 6.41 -48.04 6.64
N ILE A 508 6.58 -46.95 7.39
CA ILE A 508 5.57 -46.41 8.29
C ILE A 508 4.49 -45.70 7.48
N THR A 509 3.23 -46.07 7.68
CA THR A 509 2.08 -45.54 6.93
C THR A 509 1.48 -44.28 7.58
N ARG A 510 0.75 -43.47 6.81
CA ARG A 510 0.03 -42.28 7.32
C ARG A 510 -0.90 -42.59 8.50
N THR A 511 -1.53 -43.77 8.54
CA THR A 511 -2.42 -44.17 9.64
C THR A 511 -1.65 -44.35 10.96
N GLN A 512 -0.40 -44.84 10.91
CA GLN A 512 0.45 -44.96 12.09
C GLN A 512 0.91 -43.59 12.60
N LEU A 513 1.22 -42.65 11.71
CA LEU A 513 1.65 -41.28 12.05
C LEU A 513 0.52 -40.39 12.60
N CYS A 514 -0.71 -40.62 12.16
CA CYS A 514 -1.90 -39.94 12.68
C CYS A 514 -2.45 -40.57 13.97
N SER A 515 -1.87 -41.68 14.45
CA SER A 515 -2.29 -42.28 15.71
C SER A 515 -2.00 -41.34 16.88
N ARG A 516 -2.82 -41.41 17.95
CA ARG A 516 -2.72 -40.52 19.12
C ARG A 516 -1.31 -40.53 19.74
N ASN A 517 -0.62 -41.67 19.67
CA ASN A 517 0.72 -41.88 20.22
C ASN A 517 1.83 -41.72 19.16
N GLY A 518 1.50 -41.48 17.89
CA GLY A 518 2.46 -41.44 16.78
C GLY A 518 3.06 -42.82 16.45
N ALA A 519 3.96 -42.84 15.48
CA ALA A 519 4.68 -44.05 15.07
C ALA A 519 6.04 -44.13 15.80
N ALA A 520 6.37 -45.30 16.34
CA ALA A 520 7.68 -45.56 16.92
C ALA A 520 8.73 -45.75 15.80
N LEU A 521 9.84 -45.04 15.90
CA LEU A 521 10.91 -45.00 14.91
C LEU A 521 12.23 -45.43 15.56
N PHE A 522 12.86 -46.47 15.02
CA PHE A 522 14.04 -47.15 15.58
C PHE A 522 13.90 -47.59 17.06
N GLY A 523 12.67 -47.74 17.56
CA GLY A 523 12.36 -48.08 18.95
C GLY A 523 12.73 -47.01 19.99
N LYS A 524 13.20 -45.82 19.58
CA LYS A 524 13.70 -44.76 20.48
C LYS A 524 13.03 -43.41 20.27
N TYR A 525 12.46 -43.19 19.09
CA TYR A 525 11.88 -41.91 18.69
C TYR A 525 10.40 -42.08 18.37
N ARG A 526 9.64 -40.99 18.52
CA ARG A 526 8.22 -40.94 18.17
C ARG A 526 8.03 -39.94 17.03
N ALA A 527 7.33 -40.35 15.97
CA ALA A 527 7.02 -39.53 14.80
C ALA A 527 5.50 -39.24 14.74
N ARG A 528 5.12 -37.97 14.54
CA ARG A 528 3.71 -37.52 14.49
C ARG A 528 3.46 -36.58 13.32
N LEU A 529 2.32 -36.73 12.64
CA LEU A 529 1.90 -35.82 11.55
C LEU A 529 1.07 -34.66 12.12
N LEU A 530 1.50 -33.42 11.87
CA LEU A 530 0.85 -32.19 12.33
C LEU A 530 0.76 -31.17 11.19
N ASN A 531 -0.08 -30.14 11.33
CA ASN A 531 -0.08 -29.00 10.42
C ASN A 531 0.96 -27.95 10.90
N ALA A 532 1.67 -27.30 9.98
CA ALA A 532 2.62 -26.24 10.32
C ALA A 532 2.00 -25.10 11.16
N SER A 533 0.70 -24.83 11.03
CA SER A 533 -0.02 -23.85 11.87
C SER A 533 -0.11 -24.23 13.35
N GLN A 534 0.01 -25.52 13.67
CA GLN A 534 -0.03 -26.03 15.05
C GLN A 534 1.31 -25.88 15.78
N VAL A 535 2.38 -25.50 15.07
CA VAL A 535 3.72 -25.31 15.65
C VAL A 535 4.07 -23.82 15.64
N PRO A 536 4.21 -23.15 16.80
CA PRO A 536 4.35 -21.70 16.90
C PRO A 536 5.46 -21.09 16.02
N VAL A 537 6.63 -21.73 15.98
CA VAL A 537 7.76 -21.23 15.18
C VAL A 537 7.52 -21.40 13.68
N LEU A 538 6.92 -22.52 13.28
CA LEU A 538 6.66 -22.84 11.87
C LEU A 538 5.48 -22.04 11.31
N ASN A 539 4.52 -21.65 12.14
CA ASN A 539 3.41 -20.76 11.78
C ASN A 539 3.91 -19.40 11.28
N ASN A 540 5.02 -18.91 11.83
CA ASN A 540 5.64 -17.66 11.40
C ASN A 540 6.48 -17.80 10.13
N ILE A 541 6.71 -18.98 9.58
CA ILE A 541 7.56 -19.17 8.39
C ILE A 541 6.69 -19.10 7.14
N SER A 542 6.88 -18.07 6.31
CA SER A 542 6.01 -17.81 5.15
C SER A 542 5.93 -18.99 4.18
N TRP A 543 7.04 -19.71 3.97
CA TRP A 543 7.12 -20.85 3.05
C TRP A 543 6.68 -22.20 3.64
N MET A 544 6.19 -22.22 4.88
CA MET A 544 5.67 -23.42 5.57
C MET A 544 4.16 -23.37 5.81
N ILE A 545 3.51 -22.22 5.59
CA ILE A 545 2.07 -22.03 5.81
C ILE A 545 1.28 -23.10 5.04
N GLY A 546 0.45 -23.85 5.77
CA GLY A 546 -0.47 -24.87 5.22
C GLY A 546 0.15 -26.23 4.90
N LYS A 547 1.44 -26.46 5.16
CA LYS A 547 2.07 -27.78 4.93
C LYS A 547 1.83 -28.75 6.08
N GLU A 548 1.68 -30.02 5.74
CA GLU A 548 1.76 -31.12 6.71
C GLU A 548 3.24 -31.41 7.03
N ILE A 549 3.53 -31.58 8.32
CA ILE A 549 4.89 -31.77 8.84
C ILE A 549 4.92 -33.02 9.73
N VAL A 550 6.00 -33.79 9.66
CA VAL A 550 6.25 -34.91 10.56
C VAL A 550 7.20 -34.42 11.67
N ILE A 551 6.71 -34.29 12.89
CA ILE A 551 7.55 -33.94 14.05
C ILE A 551 8.08 -35.22 14.68
N ILE A 552 9.39 -35.25 14.91
CA ILE A 552 10.07 -36.34 15.62
C ILE A 552 10.57 -35.82 16.97
N ASP A 553 10.20 -36.52 18.02
CA ASP A 553 10.63 -36.28 19.39
C ASP A 553 11.07 -37.58 20.08
N ARG A 554 11.59 -37.47 21.30
CA ARG A 554 12.09 -38.64 22.05
C ARG A 554 10.92 -39.43 22.63
N LEU A 555 10.86 -40.73 22.40
CA LEU A 555 9.84 -41.56 23.04
C LEU A 555 10.10 -41.58 24.56
N LEU A 556 9.14 -41.12 25.37
CA LEU A 556 9.20 -41.18 26.83
C LEU A 556 8.66 -42.53 27.29
N GLU A 557 9.31 -43.16 28.27
CA GLU A 557 8.85 -44.45 28.84
C GLU A 557 7.42 -44.36 29.42
N SER A 558 6.96 -43.17 29.80
CA SER A 558 5.58 -42.92 30.25
C SER A 558 4.51 -43.10 29.16
N ASP A 559 4.89 -43.23 27.88
CA ASP A 559 3.93 -43.43 26.78
C ASP A 559 3.51 -44.91 26.62
N TYR A 560 4.15 -45.85 27.33
CA TYR A 560 3.88 -47.30 27.24
C TYR A 560 2.68 -47.79 28.07
N GLU A 561 2.12 -46.96 28.96
CA GLU A 561 1.12 -47.40 29.94
C GLU A 561 -0.16 -46.54 29.92
N VAL A 562 -0.96 -46.62 28.85
CA VAL A 562 -2.42 -46.44 28.96
C VAL A 562 -3.11 -47.42 28.01
N SER A 563 -2.87 -48.71 28.22
CA SER A 563 -3.81 -49.75 27.80
C SER A 563 -5.02 -49.70 28.74
N LEU A 564 -6.19 -49.51 28.14
CA LEU A 564 -7.54 -49.68 28.70
C LEU A 564 -7.59 -50.47 30.02
N PRO A 565 -8.01 -49.84 31.13
CA PRO A 565 -8.86 -50.49 32.10
C PRO A 565 -10.30 -50.09 31.78
N THR A 566 -11.07 -51.11 31.47
CA THR A 566 -12.53 -51.19 31.54
C THR A 566 -13.12 -50.39 32.69
N ASP A 567 -14.31 -49.86 32.43
CA ASP A 567 -15.24 -49.22 33.36
C ASP A 567 -15.24 -49.90 34.74
N GLU A 568 -14.75 -49.19 35.76
CA GLU A 568 -15.16 -49.23 37.17
C GLU A 568 -14.18 -48.33 37.96
N GLU A 569 -14.65 -47.67 39.02
CA GLU A 569 -13.92 -46.74 39.90
C GLU A 569 -13.80 -45.27 39.43
N LYS A 570 -14.96 -44.62 39.44
CA LYS A 570 -15.12 -43.19 39.74
C LYS A 570 -14.93 -42.95 41.25
N GLU A 571 -14.42 -41.74 41.55
CA GLU A 571 -14.51 -41.00 42.83
C GLU A 571 -13.66 -41.52 43.98
N ASP A 572 -12.47 -40.92 44.19
CA ASP A 572 -12.15 -40.33 45.49
C ASP A 572 -10.88 -39.43 45.50
N ILE A 573 -10.92 -38.41 46.37
CA ILE A 573 -9.83 -37.57 46.91
C ILE A 573 -9.63 -36.16 46.30
N SER A 574 -10.07 -35.18 47.11
CA SER A 574 -9.93 -33.72 47.03
C SER A 574 -8.65 -33.19 47.77
N PRO A 575 -8.37 -31.86 47.84
CA PRO A 575 -7.02 -31.28 47.92
C PRO A 575 -6.48 -31.04 49.35
N LYS A 576 -5.16 -31.21 49.56
CA LYS A 576 -4.38 -30.74 50.73
C LYS A 576 -2.88 -30.64 50.41
N PHE A 577 -2.31 -29.43 50.51
CA PHE A 577 -0.95 -29.20 51.04
C PHE A 577 -0.88 -27.75 51.57
N LYS A 578 -1.49 -27.58 52.74
CA LYS A 578 -1.11 -26.60 53.77
C LYS A 578 -0.37 -27.39 54.84
N ASP A 579 0.62 -26.74 55.44
CA ASP A 579 1.35 -27.07 56.68
C ASP A 579 2.72 -27.75 56.54
N GLN A 580 3.65 -27.19 57.33
CA GLN A 580 4.96 -27.70 57.79
C GLN A 580 6.19 -27.44 56.89
N ILE A 581 6.82 -26.26 57.06
CA ILE A 581 8.18 -26.16 57.62
C ILE A 581 8.22 -24.95 58.56
N GLN A 582 8.68 -25.22 59.77
CA GLN A 582 8.63 -24.45 61.01
C GLN A 582 10.10 -24.19 61.43
N ASP A 583 10.29 -23.15 62.26
CA ASP A 583 11.51 -22.75 62.99
C ASP A 583 12.48 -21.77 62.29
N ASP A 584 12.33 -20.49 62.61
CA ASP A 584 13.41 -19.64 63.16
C ASP A 584 12.78 -18.37 63.76
N GLU A 585 12.51 -18.45 65.07
CA GLU A 585 12.16 -17.36 65.97
C GLU A 585 13.38 -16.45 66.22
N GLU A 586 13.20 -15.14 66.30
CA GLU A 586 13.48 -14.39 67.53
C GLU A 586 13.18 -12.87 67.40
N ARG A 587 12.33 -12.42 68.33
CA ARG A 587 12.41 -11.15 69.09
C ARG A 587 12.24 -9.80 68.36
N SER A 588 11.03 -9.27 68.46
CA SER A 588 10.68 -8.09 69.31
C SER A 588 9.25 -7.65 68.96
N SER A 589 8.18 -8.09 69.61
CA SER A 589 7.73 -7.93 71.01
C SER A 589 7.35 -6.48 71.39
N LEU A 590 6.14 -6.38 71.96
CA LEU A 590 5.51 -5.28 72.70
C LEU A 590 4.93 -4.09 71.91
N ASN A 591 3.73 -3.56 72.16
CA ASN A 591 2.60 -3.90 73.03
C ASN A 591 1.52 -2.80 72.81
N ASN A 592 0.26 -3.11 73.15
CA ASN A 592 -0.90 -2.21 73.37
C ASN A 592 -1.70 -1.85 72.09
N SER A 593 -2.84 -2.47 71.74
CA SER A 593 -4.13 -2.61 72.46
C SER A 593 -4.73 -1.27 72.90
N GLU A 594 -5.65 -0.73 72.10
CA GLU A 594 -7.02 -0.32 72.48
C GLU A 594 -7.70 0.52 71.37
N LEU A 595 -8.88 0.02 70.97
CA LEU A 595 -10.04 0.65 70.30
C LEU A 595 -9.92 2.14 69.88
N SER A 596 -10.15 2.59 68.65
CA SER A 596 -10.92 2.08 67.51
C SER A 596 -10.05 2.19 66.24
N THR A 597 -9.67 1.05 65.64
CA THR A 597 -8.42 0.87 64.86
C THR A 597 -8.08 2.02 63.89
N SER A 598 -7.34 2.99 64.39
CA SER A 598 -6.87 4.22 63.73
C SER A 598 -5.40 4.40 64.11
N PRO A 599 -4.55 5.08 63.32
CA PRO A 599 -4.46 5.17 61.87
C PRO A 599 -3.25 4.33 61.40
N LEU A 600 -3.42 3.47 60.39
CA LEU A 600 -2.29 2.76 59.79
C LEU A 600 -1.29 3.80 59.27
N LYS A 601 -0.12 3.78 59.91
CA LYS A 601 1.17 4.31 59.44
C LYS A 601 1.13 4.52 57.93
N TYR A 602 1.23 5.79 57.54
CA TYR A 602 1.69 6.14 56.21
C TYR A 602 3.09 5.54 56.05
N GLU A 603 3.19 4.31 55.53
CA GLU A 603 4.32 4.00 54.67
C GLU A 603 4.14 4.94 53.48
N PHE A 604 5.03 5.92 53.37
CA PHE A 604 5.26 6.58 52.09
C PHE A 604 5.37 5.47 51.06
N LEU A 605 4.35 5.33 50.22
CA LEU A 605 4.39 4.50 49.04
C LEU A 605 5.49 5.09 48.18
N THR A 606 6.71 4.60 48.37
CA THR A 606 7.83 4.92 47.50
C THR A 606 7.39 4.59 46.08
N LEU A 607 7.82 5.42 45.13
CA LEU A 607 7.52 5.25 43.71
C LEU A 607 7.82 3.81 43.26
N SER A 608 8.81 3.15 43.88
CA SER A 608 9.10 1.72 43.73
C SER A 608 8.00 0.76 44.21
N LYS A 609 7.35 1.01 45.36
CA LYS A 609 6.25 0.18 45.89
C LYS A 609 4.96 0.41 45.11
N LEU A 610 4.70 1.63 44.63
CA LEU A 610 3.60 1.91 43.70
C LEU A 610 3.87 1.29 42.32
N GLN A 611 5.10 1.36 41.80
CA GLN A 611 5.49 0.69 40.54
C GLN A 611 5.39 -0.83 40.65
N ALA A 612 5.64 -1.43 41.81
CA ALA A 612 5.46 -2.87 42.03
C ALA A 612 3.97 -3.29 42.09
N LYS A 613 3.07 -2.41 42.52
CA LYS A 613 1.61 -2.68 42.61
C LYS A 613 0.80 -2.24 41.38
N ASN A 614 1.26 -1.18 40.68
CA ASN A 614 0.71 -0.68 39.42
C ASN A 614 1.47 -1.17 38.20
N ALA A 615 2.45 -2.06 38.36
CA ALA A 615 2.89 -2.89 37.24
C ALA A 615 1.62 -3.54 36.71
N PRO A 616 1.20 -3.27 35.47
CA PRO A 616 0.13 -4.04 34.90
C PRO A 616 0.59 -5.47 35.08
N LYS A 617 -0.22 -6.29 35.73
CA LYS A 617 -0.20 -7.72 35.44
C LYS A 617 -0.53 -7.78 33.96
N VAL A 618 0.49 -7.55 33.13
CA VAL A 618 0.61 -8.13 31.81
C VAL A 618 0.69 -9.59 32.17
N LEU A 619 -0.48 -10.19 32.38
CA LEU A 619 -0.70 -11.60 32.23
C LEU A 619 -0.30 -11.81 30.79
N ILE A 620 0.97 -12.16 30.62
CA ILE A 620 1.62 -12.45 29.37
C ILE A 620 0.81 -13.58 28.77
N ASP A 621 -0.13 -13.23 27.90
CA ASP A 621 -0.67 -14.04 26.84
C ASP A 621 -1.22 -15.44 27.23
N GLU A 622 -1.67 -15.66 28.46
CA GLU A 622 -2.20 -16.98 28.90
C GLU A 622 -3.44 -17.45 28.10
N TYR A 623 -4.17 -16.55 27.44
CA TYR A 623 -5.41 -16.91 26.73
C TYR A 623 -5.26 -17.23 25.24
N TYR A 624 -4.23 -16.75 24.53
CA TYR A 624 -3.96 -17.18 23.14
C TYR A 624 -3.03 -18.40 23.06
N TYR A 625 -2.26 -18.68 24.13
CA TYR A 625 -1.35 -19.82 24.21
C TYR A 625 -2.05 -21.17 24.49
N SER A 626 -3.33 -21.15 24.84
CA SER A 626 -4.06 -22.32 25.32
C SER A 626 -4.66 -23.20 24.21
N PHE A 627 -4.91 -22.68 22.98
CA PHE A 627 -5.66 -23.44 21.98
C PHE A 627 -4.83 -24.34 21.04
N ALA A 628 -3.51 -24.13 20.92
CA ALA A 628 -2.66 -24.95 20.04
C ALA A 628 -1.76 -25.97 20.80
N MET A 629 -1.39 -25.71 22.05
CA MET A 629 -0.43 -26.52 22.82
C MET A 629 -1.06 -27.53 23.79
N LYS A 630 -2.39 -27.49 24.03
CA LYS A 630 -3.06 -28.34 25.04
C LYS A 630 -3.04 -29.86 24.77
N HIS A 631 -2.46 -30.33 23.67
CA HIS A 631 -2.45 -31.77 23.36
C HIS A 631 -1.08 -32.43 23.17
N PHE A 632 0.05 -31.72 23.24
CA PHE A 632 1.32 -32.36 22.90
C PHE A 632 2.50 -31.86 23.75
N LEU A 633 2.85 -32.62 24.80
CA LEU A 633 4.20 -32.56 25.39
C LEU A 633 5.18 -33.12 24.36
N PHE A 634 6.05 -32.26 23.83
CA PHE A 634 7.18 -32.67 22.99
C PHE A 634 8.43 -32.81 23.86
N SER A 635 9.18 -33.88 23.64
CA SER A 635 10.41 -34.24 24.35
C SER A 635 11.62 -34.06 23.43
N SER A 636 12.48 -33.09 23.73
CA SER A 636 13.63 -32.77 22.88
C SER A 636 14.69 -33.87 22.87
N LEU A 637 15.31 -34.06 21.70
CA LEU A 637 16.54 -34.84 21.55
C LEU A 637 17.75 -33.94 21.80
N LYS A 638 18.90 -34.53 22.17
CA LYS A 638 20.17 -33.79 22.11
C LYS A 638 20.45 -33.39 20.67
N ALA A 639 20.95 -32.18 20.44
CA ALA A 639 21.27 -31.72 19.07
C ALA A 639 22.24 -32.67 18.32
N SER A 640 23.13 -33.38 19.01
CA SER A 640 24.00 -34.41 18.43
C SER A 640 23.22 -35.64 17.96
N GLU A 641 22.24 -36.08 18.73
CA GLU A 641 21.38 -37.23 18.44
C GLU A 641 20.43 -36.89 17.27
N ALA A 642 19.84 -35.70 17.28
CA ALA A 642 19.01 -35.21 16.18
C ALA A 642 19.80 -35.11 14.86
N ARG A 643 21.06 -34.66 14.88
CA ARG A 643 21.92 -34.64 13.68
C ARG A 643 22.28 -36.04 13.19
N SER A 644 22.51 -37.00 14.11
CA SER A 644 22.75 -38.39 13.74
C SER A 644 21.53 -38.98 13.04
N LEU A 645 20.33 -38.77 13.60
CA LEU A 645 19.06 -39.22 13.02
C LEU A 645 18.79 -38.57 11.66
N ALA A 646 19.03 -37.26 11.54
CA ALA A 646 18.97 -36.53 10.28
C ALA A 646 19.93 -37.11 9.22
N GLY A 647 21.15 -37.45 9.63
CA GLY A 647 22.15 -38.11 8.79
C GLY A 647 21.65 -39.46 8.27
N THR A 648 21.09 -40.29 9.14
CA THR A 648 20.47 -41.58 8.78
C THR A 648 19.36 -41.41 7.74
N PHE A 649 18.47 -40.42 7.88
CA PHE A 649 17.42 -40.16 6.88
C PHE A 649 17.96 -39.70 5.52
N ILE A 650 19.12 -39.03 5.52
CA ILE A 650 19.79 -38.60 4.29
C ILE A 650 20.48 -39.79 3.60
N THR A 651 21.15 -40.66 4.36
CA THR A 651 21.94 -41.79 3.82
C THR A 651 21.09 -43.00 3.48
N ASP A 652 20.22 -43.40 4.39
CA ASP A 652 19.53 -44.71 4.35
C ASP A 652 18.11 -44.57 3.79
N GLY A 653 17.67 -43.33 3.54
CA GLY A 653 16.33 -43.02 3.09
C GLY A 653 15.37 -42.69 4.23
N ILE A 654 14.20 -42.19 3.85
CA ILE A 654 13.15 -41.83 4.81
C ILE A 654 12.24 -43.06 5.00
N PRO A 655 12.04 -43.57 6.22
CA PRO A 655 11.26 -44.79 6.49
C PRO A 655 9.74 -44.56 6.46
N PHE A 656 9.26 -43.59 5.67
CA PHE A 656 7.83 -43.31 5.49
C PHE A 656 7.40 -43.83 4.12
N ASP A 657 6.21 -44.41 4.07
CA ASP A 657 5.62 -44.89 2.84
C ASP A 657 5.36 -43.73 1.87
N THR A 658 6.09 -43.74 0.74
CA THR A 658 6.06 -42.69 -0.28
C THR A 658 4.71 -42.60 -1.01
N GLU A 659 3.86 -43.63 -0.94
CA GLU A 659 2.51 -43.58 -1.51
C GLU A 659 1.54 -42.80 -0.62
N THR A 660 1.71 -42.84 0.71
CA THR A 660 0.77 -42.22 1.66
C THR A 660 1.19 -40.83 2.14
N ILE A 661 2.47 -40.47 2.03
CA ILE A 661 2.98 -39.13 2.36
C ILE A 661 3.94 -38.66 1.26
N PRO A 662 3.44 -37.96 0.22
CA PRO A 662 4.30 -37.35 -0.79
C PRO A 662 5.13 -36.19 -0.19
N ASP A 663 6.44 -36.18 -0.45
CA ASP A 663 7.41 -35.16 -0.02
C ASP A 663 7.38 -34.81 1.50
N PRO A 664 7.63 -35.77 2.41
CA PRO A 664 7.52 -35.55 3.86
C PRO A 664 8.49 -34.46 4.34
N VAL A 665 7.95 -33.47 5.06
CA VAL A 665 8.72 -32.43 5.73
C VAL A 665 8.92 -32.82 7.19
N ILE A 666 10.11 -33.29 7.52
CA ILE A 666 10.46 -33.83 8.84
C ILE A 666 11.06 -32.70 9.69
N TRP A 667 10.65 -32.59 10.95
CA TRP A 667 11.25 -31.69 11.94
C TRP A 667 11.60 -32.46 13.20
N ILE A 668 12.86 -32.45 13.60
CA ILE A 668 13.37 -33.13 14.80
C ILE A 668 13.53 -32.09 15.92
N LEU A 669 12.88 -32.29 17.06
CA LEU A 669 12.96 -31.39 18.21
C LEU A 669 14.32 -31.53 18.91
N CYS A 670 15.00 -30.42 19.17
CA CYS A 670 16.32 -30.36 19.80
C CYS A 670 16.28 -29.59 21.13
N ASP A 671 17.19 -29.91 22.05
CA ASP A 671 17.23 -29.40 23.43
C ASP A 671 17.95 -28.05 23.60
N THR A 672 18.36 -27.38 22.51
CA THR A 672 19.11 -26.09 22.52
C THR A 672 20.44 -26.13 23.29
N SER A 673 20.94 -27.32 23.64
CA SER A 673 22.16 -27.50 24.45
C SER A 673 23.45 -27.31 23.66
N ASP A 674 23.38 -27.25 22.33
CA ASP A 674 24.55 -27.00 21.50
C ASP A 674 24.97 -25.53 21.54
N TYR A 675 26.23 -25.26 21.19
CA TYR A 675 26.80 -23.91 21.12
C TYR A 675 26.01 -22.94 20.22
N LEU A 676 25.16 -23.47 19.33
CA LEU A 676 24.36 -22.70 18.40
C LEU A 676 22.88 -22.56 18.82
N HIS A 677 22.49 -23.10 19.98
CA HIS A 677 21.13 -23.07 20.53
C HIS A 677 20.04 -23.57 19.57
N THR A 678 20.31 -24.68 18.88
CA THR A 678 19.41 -25.32 17.90
C THR A 678 18.20 -25.93 18.61
N CYS A 679 16.99 -25.47 18.28
CA CYS A 679 15.73 -25.96 18.84
C CYS A 679 15.01 -26.95 17.90
N LEU A 680 15.18 -26.83 16.58
CA LEU A 680 14.52 -27.68 15.57
C LEU A 680 15.46 -27.94 14.39
N LEU A 681 15.47 -29.18 13.91
CA LEU A 681 16.24 -29.65 12.75
C LEU A 681 15.27 -30.16 11.68
N GLY A 682 15.15 -29.44 10.57
CA GLY A 682 14.23 -29.78 9.49
C GLY A 682 14.91 -30.53 8.36
N LEU A 683 14.25 -31.53 7.79
CA LEU A 683 14.63 -32.20 6.55
C LEU A 683 13.42 -32.23 5.62
N TRP A 684 13.64 -31.90 4.36
CA TRP A 684 12.60 -31.98 3.35
C TRP A 684 13.18 -32.59 2.08
N LYS A 685 12.84 -33.84 1.82
CA LYS A 685 13.25 -34.55 0.60
C LYS A 685 12.20 -34.32 -0.46
N THR A 686 12.64 -33.85 -1.62
CA THR A 686 11.82 -33.64 -2.81
C THR A 686 12.43 -34.41 -3.97
N ASN A 687 11.67 -34.65 -5.05
CA ASN A 687 12.20 -35.27 -6.27
C ASN A 687 13.41 -34.53 -6.87
N SER A 688 13.59 -33.24 -6.57
CA SER A 688 14.67 -32.39 -7.09
C SER A 688 15.88 -32.26 -6.16
N GLY A 689 15.83 -32.82 -4.94
CA GLY A 689 16.90 -32.71 -3.96
C GLY A 689 16.45 -32.72 -2.51
N ILE A 690 17.41 -32.54 -1.61
CA ILE A 690 17.21 -32.57 -0.16
C ILE A 690 17.40 -31.16 0.39
N ALA A 691 16.39 -30.66 1.09
CA ALA A 691 16.46 -29.46 1.90
C ALA A 691 16.76 -29.80 3.35
N THR A 692 17.68 -29.08 3.97
CA THR A 692 17.95 -29.13 5.41
C THR A 692 17.65 -27.77 6.02
N TYR A 693 17.06 -27.74 7.21
CA TYR A 693 16.78 -26.54 7.98
C TYR A 693 17.32 -26.65 9.40
N HIS A 694 17.78 -25.53 9.96
CA HIS A 694 18.16 -25.41 11.37
C HIS A 694 17.48 -24.18 11.96
N ILE A 695 16.72 -24.37 13.03
CA ILE A 695 16.14 -23.28 13.82
C ILE A 695 16.93 -23.17 15.11
N ARG A 696 17.39 -21.96 15.41
CA ARG A 696 18.21 -21.62 16.57
C ARG A 696 17.52 -20.49 17.31
N THR A 697 17.43 -20.56 18.63
CA THR A 697 16.73 -19.55 19.42
C THR A 697 17.60 -19.06 20.55
N LEU A 698 17.79 -17.74 20.63
CA LEU A 698 18.48 -17.08 21.74
C LEU A 698 17.43 -16.53 22.72
N PRO A 699 17.58 -16.79 24.03
CA PRO A 699 16.67 -16.27 25.04
C PRO A 699 16.80 -14.75 25.20
N GLN A 700 15.82 -14.15 25.88
CA GLN A 700 15.90 -12.75 26.29
C GLN A 700 17.13 -12.53 27.21
N ASN A 701 17.66 -11.31 27.21
CA ASN A 701 18.85 -10.89 27.97
C ASN A 701 20.16 -11.63 27.66
N HIS A 702 20.22 -12.40 26.56
CA HIS A 702 21.47 -13.04 26.14
C HIS A 702 22.57 -11.99 25.84
N THR A 703 23.76 -12.17 26.44
CA THR A 703 24.90 -11.28 26.19
C THR A 703 25.61 -11.65 24.90
N GLY A 704 26.01 -10.67 24.09
CA GLY A 704 26.78 -10.93 22.87
C GLY A 704 25.94 -11.30 21.64
N ILE A 705 24.61 -11.08 21.69
CA ILE A 705 23.69 -11.24 20.56
C ILE A 705 24.25 -10.62 19.27
N PHE A 706 24.77 -9.40 19.35
CA PHE A 706 25.29 -8.69 18.20
C PHE A 706 26.45 -9.45 17.54
N LYS A 707 27.38 -10.00 18.33
CA LYS A 707 28.52 -10.79 17.83
C LYS A 707 28.05 -12.12 17.23
N PHE A 708 27.07 -12.78 17.85
CA PHE A 708 26.48 -14.01 17.32
C PHE A 708 25.81 -13.78 15.95
N LEU A 709 25.02 -12.71 15.81
CA LEU A 709 24.41 -12.32 14.54
C LEU A 709 25.48 -11.92 13.51
N GLU A 710 26.54 -11.24 13.94
CA GLU A 710 27.68 -10.87 13.10
C GLU A 710 28.39 -12.08 12.49
N ASP A 711 28.76 -13.03 13.35
CA ASP A 711 29.44 -14.25 12.94
C ASP A 711 28.53 -15.15 12.08
N TYR A 712 27.22 -15.17 12.38
CA TYR A 712 26.24 -15.93 11.61
C TYR A 712 26.00 -15.34 10.21
N MET A 713 25.79 -14.03 10.10
CA MET A 713 25.55 -13.37 8.81
C MET A 713 26.78 -13.40 7.90
N LYS A 714 28.00 -13.29 8.45
CA LYS A 714 29.25 -13.48 7.69
C LYS A 714 29.31 -14.85 6.98
N ARG A 715 28.76 -15.91 7.60
CA ARG A 715 28.71 -17.25 7.00
C ARG A 715 27.71 -17.36 5.85
N PHE A 716 26.63 -16.56 5.88
CA PHE A 716 25.61 -16.54 4.82
C PHE A 716 25.99 -15.67 3.62
N HIS A 717 26.65 -14.53 3.86
CA HIS A 717 26.83 -13.50 2.82
C HIS A 717 27.87 -13.86 1.75
N ASN A 718 28.84 -14.70 2.11
CA ASN A 718 29.90 -15.11 1.18
C ASN A 718 29.40 -16.01 0.02
N SER A 719 28.18 -16.54 0.10
CA SER A 719 27.82 -17.66 -0.76
C SER A 719 26.84 -17.30 -1.89
N TYR A 720 25.99 -16.28 -1.78
CA TYR A 720 24.97 -16.05 -2.82
C TYR A 720 24.44 -14.60 -2.96
N LYS A 721 24.10 -14.20 -4.20
CA LYS A 721 23.30 -13.00 -4.49
C LYS A 721 21.90 -13.18 -3.91
N ALA A 722 21.61 -12.49 -2.80
CA ALA A 722 20.34 -12.57 -2.10
C ALA A 722 19.19 -11.95 -2.93
N SER A 723 18.02 -12.59 -2.90
CA SER A 723 16.76 -11.96 -3.35
C SER A 723 16.35 -10.85 -2.36
N PRO A 724 15.42 -9.94 -2.71
CA PRO A 724 15.03 -8.86 -1.79
C PRO A 724 14.56 -9.42 -0.44
N GLU A 725 15.18 -8.94 0.63
CA GLU A 725 14.87 -9.30 2.01
C GLU A 725 13.47 -8.78 2.35
N THR A 726 12.54 -9.68 2.70
CA THR A 726 11.20 -9.31 3.11
C THR A 726 11.19 -9.12 4.62
N THR A 727 11.08 -7.88 5.05
CA THR A 727 11.02 -7.52 6.46
C THR A 727 9.57 -7.24 6.86
N TYR A 728 9.21 -7.66 8.05
CA TYR A 728 7.91 -7.52 8.66
C TYR A 728 8.10 -7.05 10.10
N CYS A 729 7.26 -6.14 10.56
CA CYS A 729 7.19 -5.82 11.97
C CYS A 729 5.74 -5.55 12.39
N MET A 730 5.46 -5.71 13.67
CA MET A 730 4.15 -5.49 14.26
C MET A 730 4.29 -4.47 15.37
N TYR A 731 3.58 -3.36 15.28
CA TYR A 731 3.42 -2.39 16.36
C TYR A 731 2.11 -2.65 17.08
N ASP A 732 2.19 -2.85 18.38
CA ASP A 732 1.03 -3.01 19.25
C ASP A 732 0.71 -1.64 19.87
N VAL A 733 -0.27 -0.93 19.31
CA VAL A 733 -0.59 0.46 19.68
C VAL A 733 -1.46 0.49 20.92
N ILE A 734 -2.51 -0.33 20.91
CA ILE A 734 -3.35 -0.63 22.07
C ILE A 734 -3.31 -2.15 22.26
N PRO A 735 -2.58 -2.66 23.27
CA PRO A 735 -2.48 -4.09 23.53
C PRO A 735 -3.77 -4.64 24.12
N LYS A 736 -4.05 -5.91 23.85
CA LYS A 736 -5.08 -6.65 24.60
C LYS A 736 -4.64 -6.76 26.06
N THR A 737 -5.45 -6.24 26.98
CA THR A 737 -5.18 -6.26 28.42
C THR A 737 -6.22 -7.09 29.16
N VAL A 738 -5.82 -7.71 30.26
CA VAL A 738 -6.76 -8.40 31.16
C VAL A 738 -7.57 -7.36 31.94
N THR A 739 -8.85 -7.67 32.18
CA THR A 739 -9.73 -6.87 33.04
C THR A 739 -9.18 -6.86 34.47
N THR A 740 -8.98 -5.66 35.02
CA THR A 740 -8.51 -5.43 36.38
C THR A 740 -9.68 -5.08 37.30
N ASP A 741 -9.49 -5.14 38.62
CA ASP A 741 -10.54 -4.82 39.60
C ASP A 741 -11.05 -3.36 39.52
N GLN A 742 -10.31 -2.47 38.85
CA GLN A 742 -10.70 -1.08 38.61
C GLN A 742 -11.58 -0.88 37.38
N ASP A 743 -11.59 -1.86 36.47
CA ASP A 743 -12.36 -1.79 35.24
C ASP A 743 -13.82 -2.16 35.45
N ASN A 744 -14.69 -1.76 34.52
CA ASN A 744 -16.06 -2.27 34.46
C ASN A 744 -16.05 -3.81 34.33
N GLN A 745 -16.89 -4.50 35.11
CA GLN A 745 -16.98 -5.98 35.08
C GLN A 745 -17.35 -6.53 33.70
N ASN A 746 -18.05 -5.76 32.88
CA ASN A 746 -18.45 -6.12 31.53
C ASN A 746 -17.39 -5.74 30.47
N ARG A 747 -16.21 -5.22 30.88
CA ARG A 747 -15.17 -4.75 29.96
C ARG A 747 -14.60 -5.88 29.12
N ILE A 748 -14.58 -5.68 27.80
CA ILE A 748 -13.83 -6.50 26.84
C ILE A 748 -12.76 -5.61 26.21
N SER A 749 -11.50 -5.97 26.41
CA SER A 749 -10.38 -5.20 25.88
C SER A 749 -10.39 -5.17 24.35
N GLY A 750 -10.44 -3.97 23.77
CA GLY A 750 -10.11 -3.77 22.37
C GLY A 750 -8.60 -3.85 22.15
N PHE A 751 -8.19 -3.83 20.88
CA PHE A 751 -6.78 -3.76 20.51
C PHE A 751 -6.59 -3.07 19.16
N VAL A 752 -5.40 -2.49 18.95
CA VAL A 752 -4.99 -1.84 17.71
C VAL A 752 -3.58 -2.28 17.36
N GLU A 753 -3.45 -3.07 16.29
CA GLU A 753 -2.17 -3.60 15.80
C GLU A 753 -1.88 -3.07 14.39
N PHE A 754 -0.67 -2.55 14.18
CA PHE A 754 -0.17 -2.19 12.85
C PHE A 754 0.86 -3.22 12.38
N HIS A 755 0.50 -3.99 11.36
CA HIS A 755 1.37 -4.94 10.69
C HIS A 755 2.04 -4.26 9.50
N VAL A 756 3.34 -4.04 9.58
CA VAL A 756 4.12 -3.31 8.58
C VAL A 756 5.05 -4.27 7.86
N SER A 757 5.01 -4.32 6.52
CA SER A 757 5.91 -5.15 5.71
C SER A 757 6.58 -4.34 4.60
N TRP A 758 7.87 -4.58 4.36
CA TRP A 758 8.65 -3.94 3.30
C TRP A 758 9.70 -4.87 2.74
N THR A 759 10.18 -4.57 1.54
CA THR A 759 11.27 -5.31 0.90
C THR A 759 12.51 -4.42 0.79
N ILE A 760 13.66 -4.93 1.24
CA ILE A 760 14.95 -4.25 1.15
C ILE A 760 15.71 -4.83 -0.03
N SER A 761 15.98 -4.02 -1.05
CA SER A 761 16.52 -4.48 -2.34
C SER A 761 18.03 -4.31 -2.52
N ASN A 762 18.76 -3.75 -1.54
CA ASN A 762 20.19 -3.43 -1.74
C ASN A 762 21.02 -3.27 -0.44
N MET A 763 21.01 -4.28 0.45
CA MET A 763 21.92 -4.28 1.62
C MET A 763 23.33 -4.67 1.20
N ASN A 764 24.26 -3.70 1.19
CA ASN A 764 25.70 -3.99 1.16
C ASN A 764 26.21 -4.54 2.51
N ARG A 765 25.42 -4.41 3.58
CA ARG A 765 25.69 -4.92 4.92
C ARG A 765 24.38 -5.33 5.58
N CYS A 766 24.21 -6.63 5.82
CA CYS A 766 22.99 -7.19 6.43
C CYS A 766 22.76 -6.71 7.89
N PHE A 767 23.79 -6.15 8.53
CA PHE A 767 23.72 -5.61 9.90
C PHE A 767 22.91 -4.33 10.03
N ASP A 768 22.89 -3.49 8.98
CA ASP A 768 22.16 -2.23 9.02
C ASP A 768 20.63 -2.46 8.95
N GLY A 769 20.21 -3.72 8.75
CA GLY A 769 18.81 -4.13 8.58
C GLY A 769 18.09 -4.61 9.84
N ILE A 770 18.78 -5.11 10.87
CA ILE A 770 18.12 -5.71 12.05
C ILE A 770 17.45 -4.63 12.89
N LEU A 771 16.16 -4.81 13.19
CA LEU A 771 15.32 -3.78 13.83
C LEU A 771 15.36 -2.44 13.07
N SER A 772 15.65 -2.47 11.76
CA SER A 772 15.61 -1.27 10.93
C SER A 772 14.21 -0.66 10.94
N LYS A 773 14.17 0.68 10.91
CA LYS A 773 12.91 1.39 10.78
C LYS A 773 12.29 1.04 9.42
N PRO A 774 10.96 0.79 9.36
CA PRO A 774 10.29 0.54 8.09
C PRO A 774 10.54 1.67 7.08
N LEU A 775 10.69 1.33 5.80
CA LEU A 775 10.76 2.33 4.73
C LEU A 775 9.47 3.16 4.72
N PRO A 776 9.51 4.46 4.33
CA PRO A 776 8.30 5.29 4.20
C PRO A 776 7.20 4.63 3.34
N SER A 777 7.60 3.85 2.34
CA SER A 777 6.73 3.10 1.42
C SER A 777 6.34 1.69 1.92
N ALA A 778 6.66 1.31 3.16
CA ALA A 778 6.29 0.02 3.72
C ALA A 778 4.77 -0.14 3.78
N SER A 779 4.26 -1.31 3.40
CA SER A 779 2.84 -1.63 3.41
C SER A 779 2.37 -1.82 4.83
N VAL A 780 1.31 -1.12 5.23
CA VAL A 780 0.71 -1.23 6.56
C VAL A 780 -0.66 -1.89 6.46
N VAL A 781 -0.93 -2.85 7.34
CA VAL A 781 -2.25 -3.43 7.58
C VAL A 781 -2.62 -3.14 9.02
N ALA A 782 -3.71 -2.41 9.25
CA ALA A 782 -4.22 -2.14 10.58
C ALA A 782 -5.28 -3.17 10.97
N LYS A 783 -5.10 -3.85 12.10
CA LYS A 783 -6.14 -4.66 12.74
C LYS A 783 -6.67 -3.92 13.96
N ILE A 784 -7.97 -3.68 13.96
CA ILE A 784 -8.64 -2.91 15.00
C ILE A 784 -9.78 -3.75 15.54
N SER A 785 -9.78 -3.98 16.85
CA SER A 785 -10.92 -4.52 17.58
C SER A 785 -11.55 -3.40 18.40
N PRO A 786 -12.87 -3.15 18.26
CA PRO A 786 -13.55 -2.04 18.92
C PRO A 786 -13.61 -2.16 20.44
N GLY A 787 -13.39 -3.34 21.03
CA GLY A 787 -13.57 -3.55 22.48
C GLY A 787 -15.01 -3.25 22.95
N TRP A 788 -15.24 -3.36 24.26
CA TRP A 788 -16.50 -2.99 24.90
C TRP A 788 -16.23 -2.40 26.28
N LEU A 789 -16.79 -1.21 26.56
CA LEU A 789 -16.57 -0.45 27.80
C LEU A 789 -15.07 -0.28 28.15
N ASP A 790 -14.22 -0.15 27.13
CA ASP A 790 -12.79 0.00 27.28
C ASP A 790 -12.43 1.50 27.29
N GLU A 791 -12.05 2.02 28.45
CA GLU A 791 -11.77 3.46 28.67
C GLU A 791 -10.65 4.02 27.79
N ARG A 792 -9.82 3.14 27.22
CA ARG A 792 -8.71 3.49 26.32
C ARG A 792 -9.18 3.87 24.92
N LEU A 793 -10.43 3.56 24.58
CA LEU A 793 -11.05 3.83 23.28
C LEU A 793 -12.02 5.01 23.38
N PRO A 794 -12.22 5.79 22.30
CA PRO A 794 -13.06 6.98 22.33
C PRO A 794 -14.55 6.63 22.55
N HIS A 795 -15.36 7.63 22.89
CA HIS A 795 -16.83 7.53 23.02
C HIS A 795 -17.37 6.66 24.15
N LEU A 796 -16.62 6.55 25.26
CA LEU A 796 -17.07 5.84 26.46
C LEU A 796 -18.47 6.30 26.95
N GLY A 797 -18.79 7.59 26.85
CA GLY A 797 -20.11 8.13 27.21
C GLY A 797 -21.26 7.54 26.37
N LEU A 798 -21.06 7.38 25.07
CA LEU A 798 -22.04 6.72 24.18
C LEU A 798 -22.13 5.22 24.46
N ALA A 799 -21.01 4.57 24.83
CA ALA A 799 -21.01 3.15 25.22
C ALA A 799 -21.88 2.90 26.45
N ALA A 800 -21.79 3.77 27.47
CA ALA A 800 -22.61 3.70 28.68
C ALA A 800 -24.11 3.90 28.38
N GLU A 801 -24.48 4.89 27.55
CA GLU A 801 -25.87 5.06 27.12
C GLU A 801 -26.37 3.86 26.30
N LEU A 802 -25.51 3.30 25.45
CA LEU A 802 -25.83 2.13 24.64
C LEU A 802 -25.98 0.86 25.49
N GLU A 803 -25.20 0.68 26.55
CA GLU A 803 -25.37 -0.42 27.51
C GLU A 803 -26.80 -0.40 28.08
N LEU A 804 -27.30 0.77 28.51
CA LEU A 804 -28.66 0.92 28.99
C LEU A 804 -29.70 0.60 27.89
N VAL A 805 -29.50 1.07 26.67
CA VAL A 805 -30.39 0.78 25.53
C VAL A 805 -30.42 -0.72 25.20
N LEU A 806 -29.28 -1.41 25.28
CA LEU A 806 -29.20 -2.86 25.07
C LEU A 806 -29.88 -3.64 26.20
N VAL A 807 -29.75 -3.18 27.46
CA VAL A 807 -30.47 -3.76 28.60
C VAL A 807 -32.00 -3.59 28.44
N LEU A 808 -32.46 -2.41 28.02
CA LEU A 808 -33.89 -2.15 27.73
C LEU A 808 -34.39 -3.01 26.54
N GLY A 809 -33.59 -3.15 25.47
CA GLY A 809 -33.90 -4.01 24.33
C GLY A 809 -33.95 -5.49 24.70
N ARG A 810 -33.02 -5.96 25.54
CA ARG A 810 -33.05 -7.30 26.12
C ARG A 810 -34.27 -7.51 27.01
N ALA A 811 -34.68 -6.50 27.80
CA ALA A 811 -35.88 -6.58 28.61
C ALA A 811 -37.14 -6.76 27.75
N LEU A 812 -37.21 -6.17 26.56
CA LEU A 812 -38.30 -6.42 25.60
C LEU A 812 -38.26 -7.83 25.01
N ARG A 813 -37.07 -8.38 24.73
CA ARG A 813 -36.93 -9.76 24.20
C ARG A 813 -37.17 -10.85 25.24
N THR A 814 -36.68 -10.65 26.45
CA THR A 814 -36.68 -11.66 27.52
C THR A 814 -37.83 -11.50 28.50
N GLY A 815 -38.48 -10.33 28.52
CA GLY A 815 -39.47 -9.95 29.52
C GLY A 815 -38.90 -9.63 30.92
N LYS A 816 -37.57 -9.63 31.10
CA LYS A 816 -36.91 -9.41 32.39
C LYS A 816 -36.01 -8.16 32.33
N MET A 817 -36.30 -7.17 33.18
CA MET A 817 -35.51 -5.94 33.29
C MET A 817 -34.54 -6.01 34.48
N THR A 818 -33.26 -5.76 34.24
CA THR A 818 -32.23 -5.61 35.28
C THR A 818 -31.83 -4.14 35.36
N TRP A 819 -32.26 -3.46 36.42
CA TRP A 819 -31.85 -2.07 36.68
C TRP A 819 -30.44 -2.03 37.30
N PRO A 820 -29.63 -0.97 37.05
CA PRO A 820 -28.36 -0.77 37.72
C PRO A 820 -28.54 -0.81 39.25
N LYS A 821 -27.62 -1.45 39.97
CA LYS A 821 -27.64 -1.43 41.44
C LYS A 821 -27.17 -0.06 41.91
N VAL A 822 -28.04 0.69 42.55
CA VAL A 822 -27.76 2.01 43.13
C VAL A 822 -28.01 1.96 44.63
N ASP A 823 -27.16 2.63 45.41
CA ASP A 823 -27.32 2.72 46.86
C ASP A 823 -28.63 3.42 47.24
N PHE A 824 -29.23 3.03 48.36
CA PHE A 824 -30.54 3.54 48.79
C PHE A 824 -30.59 5.05 48.95
N ASP A 825 -29.50 5.65 49.47
CA ASP A 825 -29.40 7.10 49.68
C ASP A 825 -29.44 7.84 48.33
N GLN A 826 -28.74 7.29 47.34
CA GLN A 826 -28.68 7.87 46.01
C GLN A 826 -30.00 7.71 45.24
N MET A 827 -30.74 6.61 45.45
CA MET A 827 -32.11 6.48 44.91
C MET A 827 -33.05 7.60 45.38
N GLN A 828 -32.94 8.04 46.64
CA GLN A 828 -33.83 9.07 47.18
C GLN A 828 -33.47 10.47 46.67
N GLU A 829 -32.17 10.76 46.50
CA GLU A 829 -31.70 11.98 45.86
C GLU A 829 -32.13 12.03 44.39
N ASP A 830 -31.96 10.92 43.66
CA ASP A 830 -32.36 10.77 42.26
C ASP A 830 -33.86 10.98 42.07
N GLU A 831 -34.72 10.47 42.97
CA GLU A 831 -36.17 10.69 42.88
C GLU A 831 -36.54 12.18 43.09
N LYS A 832 -35.84 12.88 43.99
CA LYS A 832 -36.03 14.34 44.21
C LYS A 832 -35.55 15.12 42.99
N LEU A 833 -34.37 14.78 42.46
CA LEU A 833 -33.80 15.39 41.26
C LEU A 833 -34.73 15.18 40.06
N MET A 834 -35.21 13.96 39.84
CA MET A 834 -36.17 13.62 38.78
C MET A 834 -37.44 14.49 38.87
N LYS A 835 -38.06 14.61 40.05
CA LYS A 835 -39.26 15.45 40.22
C LYS A 835 -38.96 16.93 39.97
N SER A 836 -37.82 17.42 40.45
CA SER A 836 -37.41 18.81 40.22
C SER A 836 -37.14 19.11 38.74
N ALA A 837 -36.50 18.17 38.04
CA ALA A 837 -36.16 18.28 36.62
C ALA A 837 -37.41 18.19 35.74
N LEU A 838 -38.35 17.30 36.06
CA LEU A 838 -39.65 17.24 35.38
C LEU A 838 -40.45 18.54 35.59
N GLN A 839 -40.43 19.12 36.79
CA GLN A 839 -41.09 20.40 37.05
C GLN A 839 -40.42 21.56 36.29
N SER A 840 -39.08 21.58 36.20
CA SER A 840 -38.39 22.61 35.41
C SER A 840 -38.68 22.50 33.92
N LEU A 841 -38.79 21.27 33.40
CA LEU A 841 -39.09 20.99 31.99
C LEU A 841 -40.42 21.63 31.52
N PHE A 842 -41.43 21.65 32.39
CA PHE A 842 -42.76 22.21 32.07
C PHE A 842 -42.94 23.68 32.44
N ASN A 843 -42.06 24.27 33.26
CA ASN A 843 -42.16 25.67 33.69
C ASN A 843 -41.41 26.66 32.77
N GLN A 844 -40.46 26.20 31.95
CA GLN A 844 -39.64 27.09 31.11
C GLN A 844 -40.37 27.51 29.82
N THR A 845 -40.64 28.82 29.68
CA THR A 845 -41.41 29.41 28.57
C THR A 845 -40.55 29.92 27.41
N SER A 846 -39.22 29.89 27.49
CA SER A 846 -38.35 30.38 26.41
C SER A 846 -36.89 29.91 26.58
N THR A 847 -36.30 29.39 25.49
CA THR A 847 -34.86 29.27 25.21
C THR A 847 -33.96 28.73 26.33
N PHE A 848 -33.68 27.41 26.26
CA PHE A 848 -32.50 26.69 26.80
C PHE A 848 -31.58 27.51 27.74
N SER A 849 -31.93 27.55 29.02
CA SER A 849 -31.08 28.06 30.08
C SER A 849 -30.31 26.90 30.72
N ARG A 850 -29.06 26.78 30.29
CA ARG A 850 -27.96 25.93 30.79
C ARG A 850 -28.03 25.64 32.30
N ASN A 851 -28.39 24.41 32.67
CA ASN A 851 -28.29 23.94 34.05
C ASN A 851 -26.86 23.40 34.26
N LYS A 852 -25.97 24.23 34.79
CA LYS A 852 -24.54 23.90 35.02
C LYS A 852 -24.32 22.64 35.88
N ASN A 853 -25.33 22.22 36.64
CA ASN A 853 -25.19 21.10 37.58
C ASN A 853 -25.34 19.72 36.90
N LEU A 854 -25.85 19.63 35.66
CA LEU A 854 -25.85 18.37 34.90
C LEU A 854 -24.51 18.15 34.16
N GLU A 855 -23.75 19.21 33.87
CA GLU A 855 -22.54 19.16 33.04
C GLU A 855 -21.35 18.44 33.74
N GLU A 856 -21.37 18.26 35.08
CA GLU A 856 -20.23 17.66 35.81
C GLU A 856 -20.19 16.13 35.81
N ASN A 857 -21.33 15.44 35.67
CA ASN A 857 -21.37 13.98 35.82
C ASN A 857 -21.51 13.22 34.50
N VAL A 858 -21.90 13.89 33.41
CA VAL A 858 -21.96 13.24 32.11
C VAL A 858 -21.52 14.23 31.05
N ALA A 859 -20.34 13.98 30.47
CA ALA A 859 -19.80 14.73 29.34
C ALA A 859 -20.61 14.41 28.07
N LEU A 860 -21.86 14.82 28.05
CA LEU A 860 -22.82 14.59 26.98
C LEU A 860 -23.25 15.91 26.38
N ASP A 861 -23.40 15.89 25.05
CA ASP A 861 -23.91 17.01 24.27
C ASP A 861 -25.27 17.50 24.78
N VAL A 862 -25.47 18.81 24.60
CA VAL A 862 -26.69 19.54 24.95
C VAL A 862 -27.90 18.86 24.28
N PRO A 863 -28.97 18.52 25.03
CA PRO A 863 -30.14 17.86 24.43
C PRO A 863 -30.76 18.77 23.36
N ASN A 864 -31.04 18.19 22.19
CA ASN A 864 -31.54 18.91 21.01
C ASN A 864 -33.06 19.12 21.02
N ASP A 865 -33.80 18.24 21.68
CA ASP A 865 -35.26 18.30 21.75
C ASP A 865 -35.80 17.83 23.11
N PHE A 866 -37.09 18.06 23.35
CA PHE A 866 -37.78 17.66 24.57
C PHE A 866 -37.64 16.15 24.89
N THR A 867 -37.57 15.29 23.87
CA THR A 867 -37.51 13.83 24.09
C THR A 867 -36.14 13.38 24.59
N GLU A 868 -35.05 14.04 24.15
CA GLU A 868 -33.71 13.76 24.65
C GLU A 868 -33.51 14.24 26.09
N GLU A 869 -34.09 15.39 26.44
CA GLU A 869 -34.07 15.87 27.82
C GLU A 869 -34.88 14.95 28.73
N LEU A 870 -36.04 14.47 28.27
CA LEU A 870 -36.82 13.48 29.01
C LEU A 870 -36.05 12.16 29.15
N TRP A 871 -35.34 11.68 28.14
CA TRP A 871 -34.47 10.51 28.25
C TRP A 871 -33.43 10.66 29.37
N LEU A 872 -32.74 11.81 29.44
CA LEU A 872 -31.77 12.11 30.50
C LEU A 872 -32.43 12.16 31.90
N ILE A 873 -33.61 12.75 32.00
CA ILE A 873 -34.35 12.81 33.29
C ILE A 873 -34.80 11.41 33.73
N LEU A 874 -35.20 10.56 32.77
CA LEU A 874 -35.61 9.18 33.05
C LEU A 874 -34.44 8.26 33.44
N HIS A 875 -33.19 8.70 33.25
CA HIS A 875 -32.01 7.97 33.74
C HIS A 875 -32.03 7.79 35.26
N TYR A 876 -32.63 8.72 36.00
CA TYR A 876 -32.84 8.65 37.46
C TYR A 876 -33.92 7.63 37.88
N CYS A 877 -34.56 6.92 36.94
CA CYS A 877 -35.52 5.87 37.26
C CYS A 877 -34.83 4.53 37.51
N HIS A 878 -34.89 4.05 38.76
CA HIS A 878 -34.32 2.75 39.17
C HIS A 878 -35.36 1.60 39.26
N SER A 879 -36.59 1.84 38.79
CA SER A 879 -37.66 0.83 38.81
C SER A 879 -38.71 1.06 37.71
N ASN A 880 -39.43 0.01 37.33
CA ASN A 880 -40.55 0.16 36.39
C ASN A 880 -41.69 1.03 36.98
N GLN A 881 -41.83 1.05 38.32
CA GLN A 881 -42.80 1.90 39.00
C GLN A 881 -42.42 3.39 38.92
N SER A 882 -41.14 3.73 39.12
CA SER A 882 -40.66 5.11 38.98
C SER A 882 -40.77 5.59 37.53
N LEU A 883 -40.42 4.75 36.56
CA LEU A 883 -40.59 5.05 35.13
C LEU A 883 -42.06 5.29 34.78
N THR A 884 -42.97 4.44 35.27
CA THR A 884 -44.42 4.60 35.04
C THR A 884 -44.95 5.88 35.68
N LYS A 885 -44.48 6.25 36.88
CA LYS A 885 -44.87 7.51 37.54
C LYS A 885 -44.37 8.73 36.77
N ALA A 886 -43.12 8.71 36.30
CA ALA A 886 -42.54 9.79 35.51
C ALA A 886 -43.27 9.99 34.18
N LEU A 887 -43.55 8.91 33.44
CA LEU A 887 -44.32 8.97 32.19
C LEU A 887 -45.76 9.41 32.43
N LYS A 888 -46.41 9.00 33.53
CA LYS A 888 -47.73 9.51 33.91
C LYS A 888 -47.72 11.02 34.14
N TYR A 889 -46.68 11.55 34.81
CA TYR A 889 -46.53 12.98 35.02
C TYR A 889 -46.44 13.75 33.70
N VAL A 890 -45.64 13.25 32.74
CA VAL A 890 -45.56 13.81 31.38
C VAL A 890 -46.90 13.71 30.65
N PHE A 891 -47.58 12.57 30.72
CA PHE A 891 -48.88 12.37 30.07
C PHE A 891 -49.96 13.28 30.64
N ASP A 892 -49.95 13.55 31.95
CA ASP A 892 -50.88 14.48 32.58
C ASP A 892 -50.58 15.93 32.18
N ALA A 893 -49.30 16.32 32.06
CA ALA A 893 -48.93 17.62 31.51
C ALA A 893 -49.41 17.81 30.05
N LEU A 894 -49.30 16.78 29.20
CA LEU A 894 -49.83 16.81 27.83
C LEU A 894 -51.36 16.95 27.80
N LYS A 895 -52.09 16.26 28.67
CA LYS A 895 -53.55 16.42 28.81
C LYS A 895 -53.95 17.83 29.22
N THR A 896 -53.15 18.50 30.05
CA THR A 896 -53.43 19.89 30.48
C THR A 896 -53.21 20.95 29.39
N GLY A 897 -52.76 20.55 28.20
CA GLY A 897 -52.58 21.44 27.06
C GLY A 897 -51.19 22.07 26.97
N TYR A 898 -50.16 21.41 27.50
CA TYR A 898 -48.77 21.84 27.28
C TYR A 898 -48.40 21.73 25.79
N LYS A 899 -48.28 22.88 25.11
CA LYS A 899 -48.05 22.98 23.65
C LYS A 899 -46.66 23.48 23.26
N ASN A 900 -45.88 23.99 24.20
CA ASN A 900 -44.58 24.61 23.92
C ASN A 900 -43.44 23.59 23.99
N THR A 901 -43.41 22.64 23.05
CA THR A 901 -42.31 21.68 22.95
C THR A 901 -41.65 21.75 21.58
N LEU A 902 -40.35 22.05 21.56
CA LEU A 902 -39.51 21.81 20.40
C LEU A 902 -39.30 20.30 20.29
N VAL A 903 -39.92 19.70 19.27
CA VAL A 903 -39.72 18.31 18.88
C VAL A 903 -39.16 18.30 17.47
N LEU A 904 -38.06 17.60 17.25
CA LEU A 904 -37.47 17.50 15.93
C LEU A 904 -38.44 16.81 14.96
N SER A 905 -38.59 17.35 13.75
CA SER A 905 -39.56 16.88 12.76
C SER A 905 -39.30 15.44 12.29
N ASN A 906 -38.06 14.96 12.40
CA ASN A 906 -37.64 13.63 12.00
C ASN A 906 -37.75 12.56 13.12
N ASN A 907 -38.04 12.96 14.37
CA ASN A 907 -38.08 12.05 15.51
C ASN A 907 -39.30 11.10 15.43
N ARG A 908 -39.09 9.78 15.45
CA ARG A 908 -40.16 8.79 15.26
C ARG A 908 -40.58 8.06 16.53
N CYS A 909 -39.98 8.37 17.68
CA CYS A 909 -40.36 7.71 18.92
C CYS A 909 -41.82 7.98 19.27
N THR A 910 -42.43 7.07 20.04
CA THR A 910 -43.82 7.20 20.49
C THR A 910 -44.05 8.52 21.22
N MET A 911 -43.10 8.98 22.05
CA MET A 911 -43.23 10.27 22.74
C MET A 911 -43.28 11.46 21.79
N ALA A 912 -42.43 11.50 20.74
CA ALA A 912 -42.47 12.55 19.73
C ALA A 912 -43.79 12.57 18.95
N ARG A 913 -44.36 11.39 18.66
CA ARG A 913 -45.69 11.27 18.06
C ARG A 913 -46.77 11.82 18.99
N LEU A 914 -46.77 11.44 20.27
CA LEU A 914 -47.72 11.96 21.27
C LEU A 914 -47.62 13.47 21.45
N LEU A 915 -46.42 14.04 21.40
CA LEU A 915 -46.22 15.49 21.45
C LEU A 915 -46.80 16.21 20.22
N ARG A 916 -46.66 15.62 19.02
CA ARG A 916 -47.28 16.16 17.81
C ARG A 916 -48.81 16.05 17.84
N ASP A 917 -49.32 14.91 18.30
CA ASP A 917 -50.76 14.63 18.44
C ASP A 917 -51.39 15.60 19.48
N ALA A 918 -50.66 15.96 20.53
CA ALA A 918 -51.06 16.99 21.50
C ALA A 918 -51.16 18.39 20.86
N CYS A 919 -50.28 18.72 19.91
CA CYS A 919 -50.33 19.98 19.18
C CYS A 919 -51.48 20.04 18.15
N THR A 920 -51.86 18.92 17.54
CA THR A 920 -52.99 18.82 16.58
C THR A 920 -54.35 18.60 17.26
N ASN A 921 -54.39 18.54 18.60
CA ASN A 921 -55.55 18.18 19.43
C ASN A 921 -56.14 16.78 19.13
N ASP A 922 -55.34 15.84 18.61
CA ASP A 922 -55.75 14.44 18.34
C ASP A 922 -55.01 13.46 19.28
N LEU A 923 -54.87 13.86 20.55
CA LEU A 923 -54.05 13.16 21.51
C LEU A 923 -54.68 11.83 21.96
N LEU A 924 -54.13 10.70 21.49
CA LEU A 924 -54.44 9.36 21.96
C LEU A 924 -53.27 8.78 22.76
N LEU A 925 -53.41 8.76 24.09
CA LEU A 925 -52.37 8.27 24.99
C LEU A 925 -52.41 6.73 25.14
N PRO A 926 -51.27 6.03 25.00
CA PRO A 926 -51.20 4.59 25.22
C PRO A 926 -51.37 4.24 26.71
N ARG A 927 -51.90 3.04 27.00
CA ARG A 927 -51.93 2.53 28.37
C ARG A 927 -50.52 2.17 28.80
N LEU A 928 -50.07 2.72 29.93
CA LEU A 928 -48.76 2.44 30.52
C LEU A 928 -48.80 1.11 31.31
N GLU A 929 -49.07 0.01 30.61
CA GLU A 929 -49.16 -1.36 31.15
C GLU A 929 -48.09 -2.27 30.51
N GLY A 930 -47.69 -3.32 31.24
CA GLY A 930 -46.71 -4.30 30.76
C GLY A 930 -45.33 -3.71 30.47
N LEU A 931 -44.83 -3.95 29.26
CA LEU A 931 -43.53 -3.46 28.78
C LEU A 931 -43.64 -2.13 28.03
N THR A 932 -44.84 -1.55 27.91
CA THR A 932 -45.07 -0.28 27.19
C THR A 932 -44.22 0.88 27.73
N PRO A 933 -44.06 1.07 29.06
CA PRO A 933 -43.15 2.11 29.59
C PRO A 933 -41.69 1.91 29.15
N VAL A 934 -41.22 0.66 29.16
CA VAL A 934 -39.86 0.28 28.74
C VAL A 934 -39.67 0.51 27.25
N GLN A 935 -40.68 0.17 26.43
CA GLN A 935 -40.67 0.43 24.99
C GLN A 935 -40.61 1.93 24.68
N ILE A 936 -41.43 2.75 25.33
CA ILE A 936 -41.39 4.21 25.15
C ILE A 936 -40.02 4.76 25.54
N TYR A 937 -39.44 4.25 26.64
CA TYR A 937 -38.13 4.67 27.10
C TYR A 937 -37.02 4.27 26.11
N LEU A 938 -37.04 3.03 25.65
CA LEU A 938 -36.11 2.51 24.64
C LEU A 938 -36.18 3.32 23.34
N GLU A 939 -37.38 3.62 22.83
CA GLU A 939 -37.54 4.39 21.59
C GLU A 939 -36.94 5.80 21.68
N MET A 940 -37.00 6.45 22.86
CA MET A 940 -36.33 7.75 23.07
C MET A 940 -34.80 7.61 23.07
N GLY A 941 -34.27 6.59 23.75
CA GLY A 941 -32.83 6.31 23.77
C GLY A 941 -32.27 5.92 22.39
N LEU A 942 -33.02 5.12 21.62
CA LEU A 942 -32.66 4.75 20.25
C LEU A 942 -32.56 5.99 19.34
N GLU A 943 -33.54 6.90 19.42
CA GLU A 943 -33.54 8.13 18.61
C GLU A 943 -32.38 9.07 18.99
N ARG A 944 -32.11 9.23 20.30
CA ARG A 944 -30.98 10.00 20.81
C ARG A 944 -29.64 9.41 20.37
N LEU A 945 -29.39 8.13 20.63
CA LEU A 945 -28.13 7.47 20.27
C LEU A 945 -27.90 7.45 18.76
N ARG A 946 -28.96 7.23 17.97
CA ARG A 946 -28.88 7.30 16.52
C ARG A 946 -28.46 8.69 16.07
N ARG A 947 -29.06 9.74 16.63
CA ARG A 947 -28.75 11.14 16.33
C ARG A 947 -27.33 11.48 16.75
N ALA A 948 -26.93 11.19 17.99
CA ALA A 948 -25.57 11.42 18.48
C ALA A 948 -24.51 10.73 17.62
N CYS A 949 -24.74 9.46 17.24
CA CYS A 949 -23.81 8.76 16.34
C CYS A 949 -23.80 9.39 14.93
N MET A 950 -24.96 9.77 14.38
CA MET A 950 -25.04 10.45 13.07
C MET A 950 -24.33 11.80 13.09
N ASP A 951 -24.54 12.59 14.14
CA ASP A 951 -23.92 13.90 14.33
C ASP A 951 -22.40 13.73 14.47
N GLU A 952 -21.91 12.71 15.19
CA GLU A 952 -20.47 12.40 15.23
C GLU A 952 -19.90 12.02 13.84
N PHE A 953 -20.64 11.26 13.03
CA PHE A 953 -20.23 10.98 11.65
C PHE A 953 -20.20 12.25 10.76
N LEU A 954 -21.13 13.18 10.96
CA LEU A 954 -21.24 14.42 10.17
C LEU A 954 -20.27 15.50 10.64
N ASN A 955 -20.19 15.76 11.94
CA ASN A 955 -19.30 16.76 12.56
C ASN A 955 -17.83 16.45 12.27
N ARG A 956 -17.46 15.16 12.18
CA ARG A 956 -16.10 14.73 11.82
C ARG A 956 -15.88 14.59 10.31
N GLU A 957 -16.88 14.96 9.50
CA GLU A 957 -16.92 14.94 8.04
C GLU A 957 -16.72 13.57 7.38
N TYR A 958 -17.05 12.47 8.07
CA TYR A 958 -16.95 11.09 7.53
C TYR A 958 -17.98 10.80 6.44
N PHE A 959 -19.09 11.53 6.45
CA PHE A 959 -20.15 11.49 5.44
C PHE A 959 -20.58 12.92 5.09
N GLY A 960 -21.00 13.13 3.84
CA GLY A 960 -21.44 14.46 3.38
C GLY A 960 -22.86 14.81 3.80
N SER A 961 -23.70 13.82 4.09
CA SER A 961 -25.09 14.03 4.49
C SER A 961 -25.67 12.81 5.20
N VAL A 962 -26.75 13.02 5.96
CA VAL A 962 -27.55 11.93 6.57
C VAL A 962 -28.06 10.95 5.51
N ALA A 963 -28.37 11.42 4.29
CA ALA A 963 -28.83 10.58 3.20
C ALA A 963 -27.77 9.57 2.74
N GLU A 964 -26.49 9.94 2.75
CA GLU A 964 -25.40 9.02 2.42
C GLU A 964 -25.22 7.93 3.49
N ILE A 965 -25.36 8.29 4.77
CA ILE A 965 -25.29 7.32 5.88
C ILE A 965 -26.42 6.30 5.72
N ASN A 966 -27.65 6.77 5.54
CA ASN A 966 -28.83 5.92 5.38
C ASN A 966 -28.78 5.04 4.13
N ALA A 967 -28.05 5.44 3.08
CA ALA A 967 -27.85 4.62 1.89
C ALA A 967 -26.93 3.41 2.15
N VAL A 968 -25.96 3.54 3.05
CA VAL A 968 -24.98 2.49 3.36
C VAL A 968 -25.49 1.60 4.49
N PHE A 969 -26.00 2.23 5.55
CA PHE A 969 -26.50 1.59 6.76
C PHE A 969 -28.01 1.82 6.88
N ASP A 970 -28.79 0.80 6.52
CA ASP A 970 -30.24 0.86 6.67
C ASP A 970 -30.62 0.50 8.11
N PHE A 971 -31.08 1.49 8.86
CA PHE A 971 -31.62 1.29 10.22
C PHE A 971 -32.93 0.51 10.24
N CYS A 972 -33.52 0.20 9.07
CA CYS A 972 -34.79 -0.51 8.90
C CYS A 972 -35.85 -0.04 9.91
N PRO A 973 -36.36 1.21 9.79
CA PRO A 973 -37.28 1.81 10.79
C PRO A 973 -38.61 1.06 10.97
N ARG A 974 -38.83 -0.03 10.24
CA ARG A 974 -39.99 -0.93 10.36
C ARG A 974 -39.77 -2.12 11.29
N LYS A 975 -38.53 -2.34 11.76
CA LYS A 975 -38.24 -3.42 12.69
C LYS A 975 -38.65 -3.04 14.11
N GLU A 976 -38.86 -4.06 14.94
CA GLU A 976 -39.11 -3.92 16.37
C GLU A 976 -37.97 -3.14 17.06
N PRO A 977 -38.23 -2.41 18.16
CA PRO A 977 -37.23 -1.55 18.79
C PRO A 977 -36.01 -2.32 19.32
N GLN A 978 -36.17 -3.59 19.73
CA GLN A 978 -35.04 -4.46 20.09
C GLN A 978 -34.07 -4.73 18.91
N ASP A 979 -34.59 -4.85 17.69
CA ASP A 979 -33.74 -5.05 16.50
C ASP A 979 -33.06 -3.74 16.08
N GLN A 980 -33.72 -2.61 16.35
CA GLN A 980 -33.12 -1.29 16.18
C GLN A 980 -31.96 -1.08 17.18
N ALA A 981 -32.08 -1.60 18.41
CA ALA A 981 -30.99 -1.58 19.39
C ALA A 981 -29.76 -2.36 18.91
N ASP A 982 -29.95 -3.57 18.36
CA ASP A 982 -28.87 -4.35 17.75
C ASP A 982 -28.22 -3.59 16.58
N ALA A 983 -29.01 -2.92 15.74
CA ALA A 983 -28.51 -2.11 14.63
C ALA A 983 -27.71 -0.89 15.11
N ILE A 984 -28.15 -0.21 16.17
CA ILE A 984 -27.40 0.92 16.77
C ILE A 984 -26.09 0.43 17.38
N PHE A 985 -26.05 -0.77 17.97
CA PHE A 985 -24.78 -1.34 18.46
C PHE A 985 -23.76 -1.53 17.34
N LEU A 986 -24.16 -2.08 16.19
CA LEU A 986 -23.29 -2.17 15.01
C LEU A 986 -22.88 -0.78 14.49
N PHE A 987 -23.79 0.19 14.54
CA PHE A 987 -23.51 1.56 14.10
C PHE A 987 -22.50 2.28 15.02
N TYR A 988 -22.65 2.15 16.34
CA TYR A 988 -21.71 2.66 17.34
C TYR A 988 -20.32 2.05 17.18
N ASN A 989 -20.22 0.71 17.08
CA ASN A 989 -18.94 0.05 16.87
C ASN A 989 -18.29 0.47 15.54
N SER A 990 -19.09 0.77 14.52
CA SER A 990 -18.58 1.34 13.27
C SER A 990 -17.96 2.72 13.49
N LEU A 991 -18.62 3.59 14.26
CA LEU A 991 -18.08 4.91 14.64
C LEU A 991 -16.77 4.78 15.44
N LEU A 992 -16.72 3.80 16.35
CA LEU A 992 -15.55 3.53 17.18
C LEU A 992 -14.32 3.13 16.35
N VAL A 993 -14.49 2.20 15.40
CA VAL A 993 -13.41 1.79 14.49
C VAL A 993 -12.97 2.95 13.59
N VAL A 994 -13.89 3.73 13.03
CA VAL A 994 -13.55 4.86 12.16
C VAL A 994 -12.79 5.96 12.93
N ASN A 995 -13.20 6.26 14.16
CA ASN A 995 -12.48 7.20 15.01
C ASN A 995 -11.09 6.70 15.41
N THR A 996 -10.97 5.41 15.71
CA THR A 996 -9.68 4.77 16.01
C THR A 996 -8.73 4.86 14.80
N CYS A 997 -9.25 4.64 13.57
CA CYS A 997 -8.49 4.89 12.35
C CYS A 997 -8.01 6.34 12.25
N LYS A 998 -8.89 7.35 12.43
CA LYS A 998 -8.51 8.78 12.36
C LYS A 998 -7.51 9.19 13.46
N GLN A 999 -7.57 8.58 14.63
CA GLN A 999 -6.69 8.91 15.76
C GLN A 999 -5.24 8.48 15.51
N TYR A 1000 -5.03 7.32 14.87
CA TYR A 1000 -3.70 6.73 14.70
C TYR A 1000 -3.15 6.82 13.27
N LEU A 1001 -4.03 7.09 12.29
CA LEU A 1001 -3.67 7.21 10.87
C LEU A 1001 -3.95 8.63 10.34
N ARG A 1002 -2.99 9.17 9.57
CA ARG A 1002 -3.08 10.37 8.75
C ARG A 1002 -3.84 10.07 7.46
N LEU A 1003 -5.16 10.02 7.57
CA LEU A 1003 -6.05 9.77 6.45
C LEU A 1003 -6.60 11.10 5.94
N ASP A 1004 -6.57 11.34 4.64
CA ASP A 1004 -7.30 12.46 4.06
C ASP A 1004 -8.82 12.25 4.15
N ARG A 1005 -9.58 13.31 3.89
CA ARG A 1005 -11.06 13.28 3.95
C ARG A 1005 -11.66 12.24 3.01
N HIS A 1006 -11.03 11.96 1.86
CA HIS A 1006 -11.57 11.00 0.91
C HIS A 1006 -11.34 9.54 1.37
N HIS A 1007 -10.14 9.23 1.87
CA HIS A 1007 -9.77 7.92 2.38
C HIS A 1007 -10.58 7.56 3.63
N ILE A 1008 -10.76 8.50 4.58
CA ILE A 1008 -11.58 8.24 5.76
C ILE A 1008 -13.06 8.00 5.38
N ASN A 1009 -13.58 8.71 4.36
CA ASN A 1009 -14.94 8.50 3.87
C ASN A 1009 -15.11 7.13 3.18
N ILE A 1010 -14.06 6.60 2.52
CA ILE A 1010 -14.06 5.23 1.98
C ILE A 1010 -14.05 4.22 3.12
N ILE A 1011 -13.17 4.41 4.10
CA ILE A 1011 -13.05 3.51 5.27
C ILE A 1011 -14.37 3.49 6.04
N ALA A 1012 -14.98 4.63 6.28
CA ALA A 1012 -16.27 4.72 6.97
C ALA A 1012 -17.37 3.92 6.24
N ARG A 1013 -17.42 3.98 4.90
CA ARG A 1013 -18.35 3.17 4.09
C ARG A 1013 -18.01 1.67 4.13
N GLN A 1014 -16.73 1.31 4.14
CA GLN A 1014 -16.29 -0.09 4.23
C GLN A 1014 -16.63 -0.71 5.59
N VAL A 1015 -16.36 0.01 6.69
CA VAL A 1015 -16.68 -0.44 8.06
C VAL A 1015 -18.18 -0.63 8.20
N LEU A 1016 -18.99 0.38 7.86
CA LEU A 1016 -20.46 0.29 7.93
C LEU A 1016 -21.01 -0.83 7.05
N GLY A 1017 -20.47 -1.01 5.85
CA GLY A 1017 -20.87 -2.08 4.93
C GLY A 1017 -20.49 -3.48 5.40
N GLN A 1018 -19.36 -3.64 6.10
CA GLN A 1018 -18.94 -4.91 6.69
C GLN A 1018 -19.79 -5.25 7.91
N TYR A 1019 -19.96 -4.30 8.83
CA TYR A 1019 -20.70 -4.53 10.07
C TYR A 1019 -22.18 -4.78 9.81
N ARG A 1020 -22.78 -4.14 8.80
CA ARG A 1020 -24.15 -4.43 8.35
C ARG A 1020 -24.37 -5.91 7.96
N LYS A 1021 -23.33 -6.62 7.50
CA LYS A 1021 -23.43 -8.03 7.08
C LYS A 1021 -23.25 -9.02 8.23
N LEU A 1022 -22.81 -8.55 9.39
CA LEU A 1022 -22.65 -9.38 10.58
C LEU A 1022 -24.03 -9.66 11.18
N ASN A 1023 -24.34 -10.94 11.40
CA ASN A 1023 -25.56 -11.37 12.07
C ASN A 1023 -25.33 -11.46 13.58
N ILE A 1024 -25.02 -10.32 14.22
CA ILE A 1024 -24.74 -10.22 15.66
C ILE A 1024 -25.92 -9.56 16.37
N SER A 1025 -26.31 -10.10 17.52
CA SER A 1025 -27.51 -9.71 18.24
C SER A 1025 -27.27 -9.61 19.75
N PRO A 1026 -26.67 -8.50 20.24
CA PRO A 1026 -26.32 -8.32 21.65
C PRO A 1026 -27.54 -8.31 22.59
N THR A 1027 -28.73 -7.96 22.09
CA THR A 1027 -29.95 -8.02 22.91
C THR A 1027 -30.47 -9.45 23.13
N THR A 1028 -29.98 -10.47 22.39
CA THR A 1028 -30.29 -11.90 22.63
C THR A 1028 -29.28 -12.57 23.55
N ASP A 1029 -27.98 -12.55 23.20
CA ASP A 1029 -26.97 -13.43 23.82
C ASP A 1029 -26.00 -12.71 24.77
N ASP A 1030 -26.21 -11.42 25.03
CA ASP A 1030 -25.26 -10.52 25.67
C ASP A 1030 -23.96 -10.31 24.88
N ILE A 1031 -23.19 -9.30 25.25
CA ILE A 1031 -21.94 -8.98 24.57
C ILE A 1031 -20.87 -9.95 25.06
N THR A 1032 -20.47 -10.86 24.17
CA THR A 1032 -19.44 -11.87 24.46
C THR A 1032 -18.14 -11.54 23.75
N GLU A 1033 -17.02 -12.06 24.26
CA GLU A 1033 -15.70 -11.88 23.62
C GLU A 1033 -15.69 -12.37 22.17
N LYS A 1034 -16.37 -13.49 21.90
CA LYS A 1034 -16.53 -14.04 20.54
C LYS A 1034 -17.25 -13.07 19.60
N MET A 1035 -18.27 -12.34 20.07
CA MET A 1035 -18.94 -11.32 19.25
C MET A 1035 -17.98 -10.19 18.88
N ILE A 1036 -17.15 -9.73 19.81
CA ILE A 1036 -16.15 -8.67 19.56
C ILE A 1036 -15.03 -9.19 18.62
N GLU A 1037 -14.68 -10.46 18.68
CA GLU A 1037 -13.75 -11.09 17.73
C GLU A 1037 -14.31 -11.12 16.30
N GLU A 1038 -15.60 -11.37 16.12
CA GLU A 1038 -16.26 -11.30 14.80
C GLU A 1038 -16.30 -9.86 14.24
N MET A 1039 -16.14 -8.86 15.11
CA MET A 1039 -16.05 -7.43 14.73
C MET A 1039 -14.64 -6.94 14.41
N ILE A 1040 -13.60 -7.79 14.45
CA ILE A 1040 -12.23 -7.35 14.13
C ILE A 1040 -12.19 -6.80 12.69
N PHE A 1041 -11.91 -5.51 12.57
CA PHE A 1041 -11.78 -4.83 11.30
C PHE A 1041 -10.32 -4.85 10.84
N THR A 1042 -10.07 -5.43 9.67
CA THR A 1042 -8.74 -5.44 9.05
C THR A 1042 -8.72 -4.46 7.89
N LEU A 1043 -8.05 -3.33 8.08
CA LEU A 1043 -7.86 -2.31 7.06
C LEU A 1043 -6.72 -2.71 6.12
N ASN A 1044 -7.08 -3.38 5.03
CA ASN A 1044 -6.17 -3.82 3.96
C ASN A 1044 -6.02 -2.78 2.84
N SER A 1045 -6.45 -1.52 3.04
CA SER A 1045 -6.23 -0.45 2.07
C SER A 1045 -4.73 -0.20 1.86
N LYS A 1046 -4.36 0.45 0.75
CA LYS A 1046 -2.97 0.82 0.40
C LYS A 1046 -2.38 1.87 1.37
N LEU A 1047 -2.30 1.54 2.66
CA LEU A 1047 -1.65 2.35 3.67
C LEU A 1047 -0.14 2.17 3.57
N SER A 1048 0.55 3.29 3.66
CA SER A 1048 1.99 3.39 3.75
C SER A 1048 2.40 3.70 5.20
N PHE A 1049 3.66 3.45 5.55
CA PHE A 1049 4.16 3.77 6.88
C PHE A 1049 4.11 5.28 7.19
N THR A 1050 4.17 6.14 6.17
CA THR A 1050 3.98 7.59 6.33
C THR A 1050 2.58 8.01 6.76
N ASP A 1051 1.59 7.13 6.57
CA ASP A 1051 0.21 7.37 6.98
C ASP A 1051 0.00 7.09 8.47
N ILE A 1052 0.97 6.55 9.20
CA ILE A 1052 0.88 6.41 10.67
C ILE A 1052 1.33 7.73 11.31
N PHE A 1053 0.61 8.21 12.34
CA PHE A 1053 1.07 9.37 13.10
C PHE A 1053 2.42 9.08 13.77
N LYS A 1054 3.37 10.02 13.66
CA LYS A 1054 4.73 9.87 14.20
C LYS A 1054 4.79 9.35 15.64
N PRO A 1055 4.01 9.87 16.61
CA PRO A 1055 4.05 9.39 18.01
C PRO A 1055 3.78 7.89 18.21
N VAL A 1056 3.12 7.23 17.26
CA VAL A 1056 2.81 5.79 17.34
C VAL A 1056 4.05 4.93 17.14
N HIS A 1057 4.98 5.36 16.27
CA HIS A 1057 6.15 4.57 15.88
C HIS A 1057 7.48 5.24 16.27
N GLU A 1058 7.49 6.54 16.52
CA GLU A 1058 8.68 7.30 16.93
C GLU A 1058 9.04 6.91 18.37
N ASN A 1059 10.28 6.48 18.58
CA ASN A 1059 10.81 5.98 19.85
C ASN A 1059 10.17 4.70 20.41
N ARG A 1060 9.36 3.98 19.62
CA ARG A 1060 8.86 2.64 19.96
C ARG A 1060 9.52 1.57 19.09
N PHE A 1061 9.99 0.49 19.70
CA PHE A 1061 10.39 -0.69 18.95
C PHE A 1061 9.18 -1.63 18.75
N PRO A 1062 9.13 -2.38 17.63
CA PRO A 1062 8.01 -3.25 17.33
C PRO A 1062 7.90 -4.44 18.31
N LYS A 1063 6.69 -4.94 18.58
CA LYS A 1063 6.47 -6.14 19.41
C LYS A 1063 7.11 -7.38 18.79
N ILE A 1064 6.95 -7.52 17.46
CA ILE A 1064 7.55 -8.57 16.64
C ILE A 1064 8.27 -7.90 15.47
N TRP A 1065 9.51 -8.30 15.21
CA TRP A 1065 10.25 -7.94 14.00
C TRP A 1065 10.76 -9.22 13.36
N LYS A 1066 10.59 -9.36 12.06
CA LYS A 1066 10.92 -10.55 11.30
C LYS A 1066 11.55 -10.14 9.99
N SER A 1067 12.62 -10.81 9.60
CA SER A 1067 13.20 -10.70 8.27
C SER A 1067 13.32 -12.07 7.64
N GLU A 1068 12.94 -12.19 6.37
CA GLU A 1068 13.06 -13.38 5.55
C GLU A 1068 13.91 -13.12 4.31
N ILE A 1069 14.89 -13.99 4.07
CA ILE A 1069 15.79 -13.95 2.93
C ILE A 1069 15.70 -15.30 2.22
N THR A 1070 15.35 -15.30 0.94
CA THR A 1070 15.47 -16.50 0.08
C THR A 1070 16.57 -16.27 -0.95
N VAL A 1071 17.41 -17.26 -1.17
CA VAL A 1071 18.37 -17.28 -2.28
C VAL A 1071 17.80 -18.18 -3.35
N GLU A 1072 17.45 -17.62 -4.51
CA GLU A 1072 16.93 -18.39 -5.63
C GLU A 1072 18.06 -19.03 -6.47
N THR A 1073 17.77 -20.13 -7.15
CA THR A 1073 18.67 -20.66 -8.19
C THR A 1073 18.79 -19.67 -9.36
N THR A 1074 19.87 -19.73 -10.13
CA THR A 1074 20.08 -18.85 -11.30
C THR A 1074 18.93 -18.90 -12.30
N ASN A 1075 18.20 -20.02 -12.34
CA ASN A 1075 17.09 -20.26 -13.25
C ASN A 1075 15.74 -19.77 -12.68
N LYS A 1076 15.71 -19.27 -11.42
CA LYS A 1076 14.52 -18.91 -10.64
C LYS A 1076 13.46 -20.03 -10.61
N GLN A 1077 13.92 -21.28 -10.63
CA GLN A 1077 13.07 -22.49 -10.60
C GLN A 1077 13.13 -23.21 -9.26
N GLY A 1078 13.99 -22.75 -8.34
CA GLY A 1078 14.14 -23.30 -7.00
C GLY A 1078 14.86 -22.31 -6.10
N TRP A 1079 15.17 -22.74 -4.88
CA TRP A 1079 15.94 -21.98 -3.91
C TRP A 1079 17.20 -22.76 -3.52
N ILE A 1080 18.28 -22.06 -3.18
CA ILE A 1080 19.56 -22.64 -2.74
C ILE A 1080 19.67 -22.53 -1.22
N ALA A 1081 19.29 -21.38 -0.67
CA ALA A 1081 19.32 -21.13 0.76
C ALA A 1081 18.11 -20.28 1.18
N ARG A 1082 17.68 -20.43 2.43
CA ARG A 1082 16.65 -19.59 3.06
C ARG A 1082 17.14 -19.18 4.43
N CYS A 1083 16.81 -17.99 4.88
CA CYS A 1083 17.11 -17.50 6.20
C CYS A 1083 15.90 -16.72 6.72
N MET A 1084 15.60 -16.86 8.01
CA MET A 1084 14.66 -15.99 8.69
C MET A 1084 15.22 -15.60 10.05
N ILE A 1085 15.12 -14.33 10.41
CA ILE A 1085 15.43 -13.81 11.74
C ILE A 1085 14.15 -13.26 12.32
N LEU A 1086 13.73 -13.76 13.48
CA LEU A 1086 12.55 -13.33 14.19
C LEU A 1086 12.98 -12.81 15.56
N CYS A 1087 12.74 -11.54 15.82
CA CYS A 1087 12.90 -10.92 17.12
C CYS A 1087 11.50 -10.71 17.71
N SER A 1088 11.24 -11.24 18.90
CA SER A 1088 9.98 -11.04 19.61
C SER A 1088 10.16 -10.61 21.05
N ARG A 1089 9.33 -9.68 21.52
CA ARG A 1089 9.28 -9.30 22.94
C ARG A 1089 8.47 -10.28 23.79
N THR A 1090 7.62 -11.10 23.16
CA THR A 1090 6.84 -12.16 23.82
C THR A 1090 7.51 -13.51 23.59
N ALA A 1091 7.65 -14.31 24.64
CA ALA A 1091 8.29 -15.63 24.56
C ALA A 1091 7.33 -16.69 24.01
N TRP A 1092 7.74 -17.46 22.99
CA TRP A 1092 6.84 -18.37 22.25
C TRP A 1092 7.08 -19.85 22.58
N LEU A 1093 8.27 -20.17 23.08
CA LEU A 1093 8.69 -21.53 23.43
C LEU A 1093 8.81 -21.64 24.95
N SER A 1094 7.78 -22.17 25.59
CA SER A 1094 7.71 -22.31 27.05
C SER A 1094 8.82 -23.17 27.67
N PHE A 1095 9.52 -24.00 26.89
CA PHE A 1095 10.65 -24.80 27.38
C PHE A 1095 12.00 -24.07 27.40
N ILE A 1096 12.11 -22.89 26.75
CA ILE A 1096 13.31 -22.07 26.83
C ILE A 1096 13.25 -21.29 28.15
N LYS A 1097 13.86 -21.84 29.20
CA LYS A 1097 14.02 -21.14 30.48
C LYS A 1097 14.87 -19.89 30.26
N ASN A 1098 14.34 -18.72 30.63
CA ASN A 1098 15.14 -17.51 30.72
C ASN A 1098 16.29 -17.75 31.73
N PRO A 1099 17.55 -17.41 31.40
CA PRO A 1099 18.68 -17.60 32.31
C PRO A 1099 18.63 -16.76 33.61
N GLU A 1100 17.62 -15.92 33.82
CA GLU A 1100 17.59 -14.92 34.90
C GLU A 1100 16.61 -15.20 36.05
N ASP A 1101 16.06 -16.41 36.19
CA ASP A 1101 15.48 -16.89 37.47
C ASP A 1101 16.56 -17.18 38.54
N LYS A 1102 17.68 -16.47 38.49
CA LYS A 1102 18.68 -16.36 39.55
C LYS A 1102 19.01 -14.90 39.77
N ASP A 1103 18.06 -14.19 40.36
CA ASP A 1103 18.33 -12.96 41.10
C ASP A 1103 19.41 -13.25 42.15
N THR A 1104 20.57 -12.68 41.85
CA THR A 1104 21.66 -12.39 42.77
C THR A 1104 21.31 -11.01 43.38
N PRO A 1105 21.52 -10.80 44.69
CA PRO A 1105 20.91 -9.69 45.41
C PRO A 1105 21.53 -8.33 45.07
N SER A 1106 20.67 -7.32 45.16
CA SER A 1106 20.89 -5.89 45.06
C SER A 1106 22.26 -5.38 45.52
N ASP A 1107 22.90 -4.55 44.70
CA ASP A 1107 23.84 -3.55 45.19
C ASP A 1107 23.35 -2.14 44.86
N LYS A 1108 23.25 -1.35 45.94
CA LYS A 1108 22.79 0.04 45.97
C LYS A 1108 23.85 0.95 45.36
N GLN A 1109 23.52 1.65 44.28
CA GLN A 1109 24.07 2.99 44.04
C GLN A 1109 22.96 3.96 43.65
N SER A 1110 23.09 5.12 44.25
CA SER A 1110 22.11 6.16 44.57
C SER A 1110 21.54 6.95 43.38
N PRO A 1111 20.37 7.58 43.56
CA PRO A 1111 19.63 8.29 42.52
C PRO A 1111 20.11 9.73 42.37
N ASN A 1112 20.33 10.19 41.14
CA ASN A 1112 20.30 11.59 40.69
C ASN A 1112 20.75 11.67 39.23
N MET A 1113 19.80 11.61 38.29
CA MET A 1113 19.91 12.30 36.99
C MET A 1113 18.51 12.48 36.41
N GLU A 1114 17.78 13.41 37.01
CA GLU A 1114 16.71 14.15 36.34
C GLU A 1114 17.30 15.01 35.21
N ASN A 1115 16.50 15.20 34.16
CA ASN A 1115 16.58 16.31 33.20
C ASN A 1115 17.81 16.39 32.28
N CYS A 1116 17.73 15.71 31.13
CA CYS A 1116 18.29 16.25 29.89
C CYS A 1116 17.14 16.66 28.95
N VAL A 1117 16.48 17.76 29.32
CA VAL A 1117 15.79 18.64 28.38
C VAL A 1117 16.89 19.32 27.56
N ILE A 1118 16.90 19.08 26.25
CA ILE A 1118 17.62 19.95 25.31
C ILE A 1118 16.54 20.83 24.67
N GLU A 1119 16.23 21.94 25.34
CA GLU A 1119 15.62 23.14 24.77
C GLU A 1119 16.75 24.17 24.59
N SER A 1120 17.09 24.47 23.34
CA SER A 1120 17.85 25.66 22.83
C SER A 1120 18.34 25.27 21.42
N ASP A 1121 18.13 25.97 20.31
CA ASP A 1121 17.79 27.37 20.11
C ASP A 1121 17.16 27.58 18.72
N ASN A 1122 16.30 28.59 18.65
CA ASN A 1122 15.86 29.25 17.44
C ASN A 1122 17.04 29.90 16.70
N SER A 1123 17.41 29.41 15.52
CA SER A 1123 17.83 30.26 14.38
C SER A 1123 18.18 29.43 13.13
N LYS A 1124 17.48 29.75 12.03
CA LYS A 1124 17.94 29.82 10.63
C LYS A 1124 19.31 29.18 10.32
N ASP A 1125 19.32 28.10 9.54
CA ASP A 1125 19.84 28.11 8.15
C ASP A 1125 20.06 26.69 7.60
N SER A 1126 19.70 26.54 6.33
CA SER A 1126 20.03 25.43 5.45
C SER A 1126 21.54 25.20 5.31
N LEU A 1127 22.03 23.96 5.41
CA LEU A 1127 22.94 23.31 4.44
C LEU A 1127 23.45 21.95 4.95
N SER A 1128 23.72 21.07 3.97
CA SER A 1128 24.66 19.93 3.99
C SER A 1128 24.12 18.53 4.27
N GLU A 1129 23.83 17.83 3.16
CA GLU A 1129 24.45 16.53 2.90
C GLU A 1129 25.93 16.56 3.29
N LYS A 1130 26.34 15.75 4.28
CA LYS A 1130 27.66 15.11 4.37
C LYS A 1130 27.70 14.14 5.54
N ILE A 1131 27.96 12.87 5.21
CA ILE A 1131 28.99 12.01 5.85
C ILE A 1131 28.74 11.58 7.31
N ILE A 1132 29.32 10.43 7.63
CA ILE A 1132 29.87 9.99 8.93
C ILE A 1132 29.10 8.82 9.56
N CYS A 1133 29.53 7.63 9.13
CA CYS A 1133 29.93 6.48 9.95
C CYS A 1133 29.14 6.16 11.22
N SER A 1134 28.68 4.90 11.28
CA SER A 1134 28.25 4.17 12.49
C SER A 1134 28.98 4.67 13.74
N SER A 1135 28.28 5.44 14.56
CA SER A 1135 28.77 5.75 15.90
C SER A 1135 28.62 4.48 16.76
N ASP A 1136 29.59 4.22 17.63
CA ASP A 1136 29.48 3.13 18.62
C ASP A 1136 28.23 3.30 19.50
N GLU A 1137 27.67 4.52 19.56
CA GLU A 1137 26.43 4.85 20.23
C GLU A 1137 25.19 4.18 19.60
N GLU A 1138 25.08 4.13 18.26
CA GLU A 1138 23.99 3.41 17.59
C GLU A 1138 24.07 1.90 17.82
N LYS A 1139 25.29 1.33 17.79
CA LYS A 1139 25.52 -0.08 18.12
C LYS A 1139 25.16 -0.39 19.58
N LEU A 1140 25.49 0.50 20.50
CA LEU A 1140 25.15 0.36 21.92
C LEU A 1140 23.63 0.44 22.13
N LYS A 1141 22.94 1.37 21.47
CA LYS A 1141 21.47 1.49 21.48
C LYS A 1141 20.80 0.23 20.93
N LEU A 1142 21.29 -0.30 19.81
CA LEU A 1142 20.76 -1.54 19.22
C LEU A 1142 21.01 -2.76 20.11
N ASN A 1143 22.20 -2.89 20.69
CA ASN A 1143 22.51 -3.98 21.62
C ASN A 1143 21.62 -3.94 22.87
N THR A 1144 21.35 -2.73 23.39
CA THR A 1144 20.41 -2.53 24.51
C THR A 1144 18.98 -2.88 24.12
N ALA A 1145 18.56 -2.53 22.89
CA ALA A 1145 17.24 -2.89 22.37
C ALA A 1145 17.08 -4.41 22.21
N LEU A 1146 18.07 -5.09 21.62
CA LEU A 1146 18.05 -6.53 21.32
C LEU A 1146 17.94 -7.42 22.57
N ARG A 1147 18.41 -6.96 23.74
CA ARG A 1147 18.25 -7.71 25.01
C ARG A 1147 16.79 -7.99 25.38
N HIS A 1148 15.89 -7.10 24.95
CA HIS A 1148 14.45 -7.23 25.21
C HIS A 1148 13.73 -8.18 24.24
N TYR A 1149 14.46 -8.87 23.36
CA TYR A 1149 13.88 -9.77 22.34
C TYR A 1149 14.39 -11.20 22.51
N GLU A 1150 13.49 -12.18 22.39
CA GLU A 1150 13.84 -13.56 22.03
C GLU A 1150 14.14 -13.57 20.52
N ILE A 1151 15.30 -14.10 20.12
CA ILE A 1151 15.77 -14.06 18.74
C ILE A 1151 15.85 -15.46 18.17
N THR A 1152 14.95 -15.78 17.23
CA THR A 1152 14.91 -17.06 16.52
C THR A 1152 15.50 -16.89 15.12
N ILE A 1153 16.53 -17.65 14.80
CA ILE A 1153 17.18 -17.69 13.50
C ILE A 1153 16.91 -19.04 12.84
N ILE A 1154 16.30 -19.01 11.67
CA ILE A 1154 16.06 -20.17 10.83
C ILE A 1154 17.01 -20.10 9.65
N SER A 1155 17.75 -21.17 9.39
CA SER A 1155 18.53 -21.38 8.15
C SER A 1155 17.97 -22.57 7.40
N GLY A 1156 17.96 -22.49 6.07
CA GLY A 1156 17.65 -23.59 5.17
C GLY A 1156 18.68 -23.65 4.06
N SER A 1157 19.07 -24.85 3.63
CA SER A 1157 19.91 -25.08 2.45
C SER A 1157 19.32 -26.20 1.59
N PHE A 1158 19.43 -26.07 0.26
CA PHE A 1158 18.92 -27.06 -0.69
C PHE A 1158 20.07 -27.67 -1.49
N ILE A 1159 20.15 -29.00 -1.50
CA ILE A 1159 21.17 -29.77 -2.20
C ILE A 1159 20.48 -30.54 -3.34
N THR A 1160 20.74 -30.15 -4.59
CA THR A 1160 20.33 -30.91 -5.78
C THR A 1160 21.21 -32.16 -5.93
N PRO A 1161 20.67 -33.34 -6.26
CA PRO A 1161 21.50 -34.46 -6.69
C PRO A 1161 22.24 -34.02 -7.95
N LEU A 1162 23.58 -34.07 -7.95
CA LEU A 1162 24.35 -33.96 -9.19
C LEU A 1162 23.82 -35.04 -10.14
N ALA A 1163 23.19 -34.62 -11.24
CA ALA A 1163 22.84 -35.51 -12.33
C ALA A 1163 24.12 -36.23 -12.76
N LYS A 1164 24.13 -37.56 -12.61
CA LYS A 1164 25.08 -38.42 -13.32
C LYS A 1164 24.68 -38.51 -14.78
#